data_AF-A0A8J5IRC6-F1
#
_entry.id   AF-A0A8J5IRC6-F1
#
_cell.length_a   1.000
_cell.length_b   1.000
_cell.length_c   1.000
_cell.angle_alpha   90.00
_cell.angle_beta   90.00
_cell.angle_gamma   90.00
#
_symmetry.space_group_name_H-M   'P 1'
#
loop_
_entity.id
_entity.type
_entity.pdbx_description
1 polymer ?
#
loop_
_entity_poly.entity_id
_entity_poly.type
_entity_poly.pdbx_seq_one_letter_code
_entity_poly.pdbx_strand_id
1 'polypeptide(L)'
;MVLGKYCFDEEAFSGETFDVGAFLEDCRAQSPMETIHQDLKQFQTALENQLVAIINEDYAEFLQLSSKLKGVDEAVSSVRAPILAVLKRVDEVQSAMSALQNKIQTQLQTAEKLQQQENDLQLSIRISQKLLLLEDVLEIESAADSGDEEQSFGRDGPIDSDEDSDDEFENFDRVKKNLNASSAAEGCAKLERAAQIFVQLDLEFMNAMHLNTIQREEKRLAVIEETLLHRLETEFATEIFPDTFYNRDRAISALTLSYLLRAYVLLHKCHIPEEMIGRLLVQPFAEENLTRGKLDGRVRGSCEGLPQIYESIMDFITSKFADTLALSVCQGESKCSVDILGNAIWKPLQEILSLKHGVIFQAADPERFHQSYTISMRFLLDIEKRFCKTEIMKTRFRSHESVVEFKEKWNIDVYFQLRASQLASSLEKSFGVKRAASDSLNSTANSADKAALVFENSKRLCQAMQYCWSERIFLAPLLPNFCKICVQLFAYYIDIWKAPLLNTVAVINSGNKVDFSAVPLYFLSTEEDLLFAGSDFHVLYKKICQDLFAIVKAHVDVFTDDSQTFVTELFQEPLASLAELEASCWSTAVTMVSAECKKVLPAIRTVKGQYQMTNKPPPTTPSTYVPNIIRPMQEFLEKWGVHFDAAKRQQLLQAIVEEVCDVYSTLSSELLRSALELEESLKSRKLQRHSSSSSTLANNAISDTEKMRMQLLLDLEEIQREVAALGLGVKHCNGLQIVELAVGGDASWDRILRKKSKKEKSLAGFPGLVGNTPLIELTSLSKATGCKILAKAEFLNPGGSSKDRVAKGIVEDAERRGLLKEGGTIIEGTSGSTGISLSLMARARGYRCIIVMPDDQAKEKSQLLEQFGAEVVLVKPASIVNAKHYVNEAKRLARNTEGGFFTDQFENTSNFDSHYTTTGPEIWRQTNGIVDAFVMAAGTGGTIAGTSAYLKEQNPNVQVFLADPPGSSLYNKVRSNVCYAPQQAETKVRRHRYDTIAEGVGIDRLTKNFMLAKIDDAFKVTDQEIVEMSRFLLREEGIFVGSSSGLNCVAAVRAARKLGPGHTIVTVLCDSGQRHLTKFWNEEHIREDWKLEPMATHLEFLDGATGQP
;
A
#
# COMPACT_ATOMS: atom_id res chain seq x y z
N MET A 1 31.01 -80.59 17.75
CA MET A 1 31.33 -81.94 17.23
C MET A 1 30.08 -82.68 16.80
N VAL A 2 29.73 -82.57 15.52
CA VAL A 2 29.37 -83.64 14.58
C VAL A 2 29.87 -83.06 13.25
N LEU A 3 31.18 -83.22 13.03
CA LEU A 3 31.77 -84.19 12.12
C LEU A 3 31.86 -83.58 10.71
N GLY A 4 32.70 -82.54 10.61
CA GLY A 4 33.42 -82.26 9.38
C GLY A 4 34.28 -83.46 9.01
N LYS A 5 34.67 -83.55 7.74
CA LYS A 5 35.31 -84.73 7.14
C LYS A 5 36.58 -85.19 7.88
N TYR A 6 37.21 -84.30 8.62
CA TYR A 6 38.39 -84.54 9.43
C TYR A 6 38.15 -84.15 10.89
N CYS A 7 38.96 -84.66 11.81
CA CYS A 7 38.88 -84.37 13.24
C CYS A 7 39.27 -82.92 13.62
N PHE A 8 39.49 -82.03 12.66
CA PHE A 8 39.83 -80.61 12.81
C PHE A 8 39.05 -79.75 11.79
N ASP A 9 39.03 -78.43 12.01
CA ASP A 9 38.38 -77.49 11.10
C ASP A 9 39.29 -77.15 9.89
N GLU A 10 38.83 -77.45 8.68
CA GLU A 10 39.58 -77.24 7.42
C GLU A 10 39.83 -75.76 7.14
N GLU A 11 38.89 -74.88 7.51
CA GLU A 11 38.98 -73.43 7.25
C GLU A 11 40.06 -72.74 8.10
N ALA A 12 40.49 -73.36 9.20
CA ALA A 12 41.54 -72.83 10.07
C ALA A 12 42.88 -72.64 9.32
N PHE A 13 43.21 -73.52 8.36
CA PHE A 13 44.45 -73.43 7.57
C PHE A 13 44.49 -72.18 6.66
N SER A 14 43.34 -71.62 6.34
CA SER A 14 43.17 -70.45 5.45
C SER A 14 43.09 -69.11 6.20
N GLY A 15 43.19 -69.11 7.53
CA GLY A 15 43.20 -67.88 8.34
C GLY A 15 44.57 -67.19 8.36
N GLU A 16 44.60 -65.86 8.28
CA GLU A 16 45.84 -65.06 8.14
C GLU A 16 46.82 -65.14 9.33
N THR A 17 46.38 -65.66 10.49
CA THR A 17 47.20 -65.80 11.72
C THR A 17 47.21 -67.23 12.25
N PHE A 18 47.35 -68.23 11.36
CA PHE A 18 47.40 -69.64 11.76
C PHE A 18 48.69 -69.98 12.52
N ASP A 19 48.55 -70.60 13.70
CA ASP A 19 49.66 -71.12 14.52
C ASP A 19 49.55 -72.64 14.72
N VAL A 20 50.61 -73.35 14.32
CA VAL A 20 50.67 -74.82 14.31
C VAL A 20 50.64 -75.39 15.73
N GLY A 21 51.29 -74.71 16.67
CA GLY A 21 51.39 -75.16 18.07
C GLY A 21 50.02 -75.17 18.74
N ALA A 22 49.32 -74.03 18.71
CA ALA A 22 47.97 -73.91 19.26
C ALA A 22 46.97 -74.86 18.58
N PHE A 23 47.04 -75.01 17.25
CA PHE A 23 46.14 -75.90 16.50
C PHE A 23 46.30 -77.38 16.89
N LEU A 24 47.55 -77.86 17.04
CA LEU A 24 47.80 -79.25 17.45
C LEU A 24 47.43 -79.50 18.92
N GLU A 25 47.57 -78.51 19.81
CA GLU A 25 47.10 -78.61 21.19
C GLU A 25 45.57 -78.74 21.28
N ASP A 26 44.85 -77.90 20.52
CA ASP A 26 43.37 -77.91 20.51
C ASP A 26 42.82 -79.22 19.90
N CYS A 27 43.49 -79.74 18.85
CA CYS A 27 43.14 -81.04 18.27
C CYS A 27 43.49 -82.21 19.21
N ARG A 28 44.63 -82.18 19.91
CA ARG A 28 45.01 -83.23 20.89
C ARG A 28 44.09 -83.28 22.11
N ALA A 29 43.46 -82.17 22.48
CA ALA A 29 42.47 -82.14 23.55
C ALA A 29 41.20 -82.95 23.20
N GLN A 30 40.91 -83.12 21.91
CA GLN A 30 39.68 -83.71 21.41
C GLN A 30 39.86 -85.07 20.72
N SER A 31 41.06 -85.41 20.24
CA SER A 31 41.33 -86.67 19.52
C SER A 31 42.78 -87.18 19.68
N PRO A 32 43.03 -88.51 19.64
CA PRO A 32 44.38 -89.06 19.72
C PRO A 32 45.26 -88.68 18.51
N MET A 33 46.57 -88.54 18.74
CA MET A 33 47.53 -88.05 17.74
C MET A 33 47.59 -88.90 16.46
N GLU A 34 47.44 -90.23 16.56
CA GLU A 34 47.37 -91.11 15.39
C GLU A 34 46.22 -90.73 14.44
N THR A 35 45.05 -90.40 15.01
CA THR A 35 43.85 -90.01 14.26
C THR A 35 44.05 -88.67 13.57
N ILE A 36 44.62 -87.69 14.28
CA ILE A 36 44.94 -86.37 13.72
C ILE A 36 45.93 -86.50 12.56
N HIS A 37 46.96 -87.35 12.70
CA HIS A 37 47.93 -87.57 11.64
C HIS A 37 47.30 -88.24 10.40
N GLN A 38 46.41 -89.21 10.61
CA GLN A 38 45.73 -89.92 9.53
C GLN A 38 44.77 -89.00 8.76
N ASP A 39 44.03 -88.16 9.47
CA ASP A 39 43.09 -87.20 8.91
C ASP A 39 43.83 -86.06 8.18
N LEU A 40 44.92 -85.53 8.75
CA LEU A 40 45.77 -84.54 8.06
C LEU A 40 46.36 -85.11 6.76
N LYS A 41 46.79 -86.38 6.76
CA LYS A 41 47.26 -87.05 5.53
C LYS A 41 46.16 -87.15 4.49
N GLN A 42 44.95 -87.56 4.90
CA GLN A 42 43.82 -87.63 3.95
C GLN A 42 43.43 -86.25 3.42
N PHE A 43 43.50 -85.20 4.23
CA PHE A 43 43.23 -83.83 3.80
C PHE A 43 44.31 -83.33 2.81
N GLN A 44 45.59 -83.59 3.11
CA GLN A 44 46.68 -83.29 2.18
C GLN A 44 46.50 -84.00 0.83
N THR A 45 46.18 -85.30 0.82
CA THR A 45 45.93 -86.03 -0.44
C THR A 45 44.73 -85.48 -1.22
N ALA A 46 43.69 -84.99 -0.53
CA ALA A 46 42.56 -84.36 -1.19
C ALA A 46 42.94 -83.01 -1.84
N LEU A 47 43.73 -82.19 -1.16
CA LEU A 47 44.29 -80.93 -1.68
C LEU A 47 45.23 -81.17 -2.87
N GLU A 48 46.11 -82.17 -2.80
CA GLU A 48 47.00 -82.54 -3.90
C GLU A 48 46.22 -82.95 -5.16
N ASN A 49 45.13 -83.71 -5.00
CA ASN A 49 44.27 -84.09 -6.13
C ASN A 49 43.52 -82.89 -6.74
N GLN A 50 43.06 -81.94 -5.93
CA GLN A 50 42.45 -80.70 -6.43
C GLN A 50 43.47 -79.82 -7.18
N LEU A 51 44.71 -79.73 -6.67
CA LEU A 51 45.80 -79.01 -7.33
C LEU A 51 46.15 -79.63 -8.69
N VAL A 52 46.21 -80.96 -8.77
CA VAL A 52 46.47 -81.68 -10.04
C VAL A 52 45.33 -81.48 -11.04
N ALA A 53 44.07 -81.38 -10.59
CA ALA A 53 42.94 -81.08 -11.48
C ALA A 53 43.06 -79.68 -12.11
N ILE A 54 43.38 -78.66 -11.29
CA ILE A 54 43.57 -77.27 -11.76
C ILE A 54 44.78 -77.17 -12.71
N ILE A 55 45.91 -77.80 -12.36
CA ILE A 55 47.10 -77.80 -13.21
C ILE A 55 46.84 -78.48 -14.57
N ASN A 56 46.03 -79.54 -14.62
CA ASN A 56 45.69 -80.20 -15.89
C ASN A 56 44.72 -79.39 -16.75
N GLU A 57 43.81 -78.62 -16.13
CA GLU A 57 42.90 -77.70 -16.84
C GLU A 57 43.68 -76.54 -17.48
N ASP A 58 44.61 -75.92 -16.73
CA ASP A 58 45.49 -74.86 -17.23
C ASP A 58 46.53 -75.37 -18.27
N TYR A 59 47.02 -76.61 -18.11
CA TYR A 59 47.96 -77.22 -19.07
C TYR A 59 47.30 -77.56 -20.41
N ALA A 60 46.00 -77.90 -20.40
CA ALA A 60 45.21 -78.15 -21.61
C ALA A 60 44.94 -76.85 -22.40
N GLU A 61 44.69 -75.72 -21.72
CA GLU A 61 44.59 -74.40 -22.36
C GLU A 61 45.93 -73.91 -22.94
N PHE A 62 47.04 -74.13 -22.21
CA PHE A 62 48.38 -73.71 -22.63
C PHE A 62 48.88 -74.48 -23.88
N LEU A 63 48.58 -75.79 -24.00
CA LEU A 63 48.93 -76.60 -25.19
C LEU A 63 48.11 -76.21 -26.44
N GLN A 64 46.86 -75.77 -26.30
CA GLN A 64 46.06 -75.28 -27.43
C GLN A 64 46.56 -73.92 -27.98
N LEU A 65 47.15 -73.06 -27.15
CA LEU A 65 47.67 -71.76 -27.58
C LEU A 65 49.01 -71.88 -28.32
N SER A 66 49.89 -72.79 -27.88
CA SER A 66 51.23 -72.98 -28.47
C SER A 66 51.20 -73.60 -29.88
N SER A 67 50.21 -74.45 -30.20
CA SER A 67 50.08 -75.04 -31.54
C SER A 67 49.50 -74.09 -32.60
N LYS A 68 48.74 -73.05 -32.19
CA LYS A 68 48.11 -72.07 -33.09
C LYS A 68 49.03 -70.91 -33.51
N LEU A 69 50.18 -70.73 -32.87
CA LEU A 69 51.12 -69.61 -33.14
C LEU A 69 52.34 -69.97 -34.00
N LYS A 70 52.49 -71.24 -34.40
CA LYS A 70 53.56 -71.66 -35.32
C LYS A 70 53.18 -71.34 -36.78
N GLY A 71 53.70 -70.25 -37.34
CA GLY A 71 53.47 -69.82 -38.73
C GLY A 71 52.81 -68.44 -38.91
N VAL A 72 52.54 -67.71 -37.82
CA VAL A 72 51.85 -66.41 -37.88
C VAL A 72 52.73 -65.30 -38.51
N ASP A 73 54.06 -65.36 -38.35
CA ASP A 73 54.94 -64.34 -38.96
C ASP A 73 54.98 -64.41 -40.50
N GLU A 74 54.84 -65.60 -41.10
CA GLU A 74 54.71 -65.74 -42.56
C GLU A 74 53.33 -65.27 -43.05
N ALA A 75 52.26 -65.56 -42.30
CA ALA A 75 50.92 -65.08 -42.62
C ALA A 75 50.83 -63.54 -42.55
N VAL A 76 51.40 -62.91 -41.51
CA VAL A 76 51.40 -61.46 -41.31
C VAL A 76 52.25 -60.74 -42.38
N SER A 77 53.39 -61.30 -42.78
CA SER A 77 54.17 -60.74 -43.91
C SER A 77 53.43 -60.83 -45.25
N SER A 78 52.71 -61.94 -45.52
CA SER A 78 51.96 -62.11 -46.77
C SER A 78 50.77 -61.15 -46.93
N VAL A 79 50.19 -60.69 -45.80
CA VAL A 79 49.02 -59.80 -45.77
C VAL A 79 49.42 -58.31 -45.76
N ARG A 80 50.65 -57.99 -45.33
CA ARG A 80 51.13 -56.60 -45.22
C ARG A 80 51.23 -55.86 -46.56
N ALA A 81 51.75 -56.52 -47.61
CA ALA A 81 51.94 -55.89 -48.91
C ALA A 81 50.60 -55.56 -49.63
N PRO A 82 49.59 -56.46 -49.66
CA PRO A 82 48.25 -56.15 -50.16
C PRO A 82 47.56 -55.02 -49.39
N ILE A 83 47.67 -54.99 -48.05
CA ILE A 83 47.03 -53.95 -47.23
C ILE A 83 47.64 -52.58 -47.50
N LEU A 84 48.96 -52.46 -47.67
CA LEU A 84 49.60 -51.20 -48.03
C LEU A 84 49.19 -50.72 -49.43
N ALA A 85 48.98 -51.64 -50.38
CA ALA A 85 48.47 -51.31 -51.71
C ALA A 85 47.00 -50.85 -51.67
N VAL A 86 46.16 -51.45 -50.81
CA VAL A 86 44.79 -51.02 -50.58
C VAL A 86 44.75 -49.66 -49.88
N LEU A 87 45.57 -49.43 -48.86
CA LEU A 87 45.69 -48.13 -48.19
C LEU A 87 46.08 -47.03 -49.19
N LYS A 88 47.03 -47.28 -50.08
CA LYS A 88 47.41 -46.33 -51.12
C LYS A 88 46.26 -46.03 -52.09
N ARG A 89 45.48 -47.05 -52.49
CA ARG A 89 44.29 -46.86 -53.33
C ARG A 89 43.18 -46.10 -52.60
N VAL A 90 42.99 -46.34 -51.30
CA VAL A 90 42.05 -45.58 -50.48
C VAL A 90 42.47 -44.12 -50.40
N ASP A 91 43.77 -43.84 -50.25
CA ASP A 91 44.30 -42.47 -50.20
C ASP A 91 44.16 -41.75 -51.56
N GLU A 92 44.38 -42.47 -52.67
CA GLU A 92 44.13 -41.98 -54.03
C GLU A 92 42.64 -41.69 -54.27
N VAL A 93 41.74 -42.56 -53.81
CA VAL A 93 40.29 -42.35 -53.88
C VAL A 93 39.86 -41.18 -52.98
N GLN A 94 40.40 -41.08 -51.77
CA GLN A 94 40.11 -39.99 -50.84
C GLN A 94 40.54 -38.64 -51.43
N SER A 95 41.74 -38.59 -52.03
CA SER A 95 42.23 -37.41 -52.74
C SER A 95 41.34 -37.04 -53.93
N ALA A 96 40.89 -38.02 -54.73
CA ALA A 96 39.96 -37.80 -55.83
C ALA A 96 38.58 -37.33 -55.36
N MET A 97 38.10 -37.86 -54.23
CA MET A 97 36.80 -37.49 -53.63
C MET A 97 36.84 -36.07 -53.06
N SER A 98 37.93 -35.67 -52.40
CA SER A 98 38.14 -34.29 -51.95
C SER A 98 38.26 -33.32 -53.13
N ALA A 99 38.92 -33.71 -54.23
CA ALA A 99 38.97 -32.90 -55.44
C ALA A 99 37.57 -32.72 -56.09
N LEU A 100 36.75 -33.78 -56.10
CA LEU A 100 35.37 -33.71 -56.58
C LEU A 100 34.49 -32.85 -55.68
N GLN A 101 34.63 -32.97 -54.35
CA GLN A 101 33.92 -32.15 -53.38
C GLN A 101 34.23 -30.67 -53.56
N ASN A 102 35.50 -30.31 -53.72
CA ASN A 102 35.90 -28.93 -54.03
C ASN A 102 35.29 -28.44 -55.35
N LYS A 103 35.25 -29.29 -56.38
CA LYS A 103 34.65 -28.95 -57.68
C LYS A 103 33.13 -28.72 -57.59
N ILE A 104 32.41 -29.57 -56.84
CA ILE A 104 30.97 -29.41 -56.57
C ILE A 104 30.73 -28.13 -55.78
N GLN A 105 31.54 -27.85 -54.77
CA GLN A 105 31.39 -26.64 -53.95
C GLN A 105 31.64 -25.36 -54.77
N THR A 106 32.60 -25.40 -55.70
CA THR A 106 32.85 -24.30 -56.64
C THR A 106 31.66 -24.11 -57.61
N GLN A 107 31.08 -25.22 -58.11
CA GLN A 107 29.90 -25.16 -58.98
C GLN A 107 28.66 -24.65 -58.23
N LEU A 108 28.47 -25.04 -56.97
CA LEU A 108 27.38 -24.56 -56.12
C LEU A 108 27.49 -23.05 -55.88
N GLN A 109 28.68 -22.54 -55.53
CA GLN A 109 28.93 -21.10 -55.39
C GLN A 109 28.67 -20.34 -56.70
N THR A 110 28.99 -20.95 -57.84
CA THR A 110 28.72 -20.35 -59.16
C THR A 110 27.22 -20.31 -59.45
N ALA A 111 26.49 -21.38 -59.12
CA ALA A 111 25.04 -21.45 -59.28
C ALA A 111 24.31 -20.44 -58.37
N GLU A 112 24.72 -20.32 -57.11
CA GLU A 112 24.18 -19.32 -56.18
C GLU A 112 24.41 -17.89 -56.68
N LYS A 113 25.61 -17.62 -57.23
CA LYS A 113 25.92 -16.31 -57.83
C LYS A 113 25.06 -16.00 -59.05
N LEU A 114 24.81 -16.98 -59.91
CA LEU A 114 23.93 -16.82 -61.09
C LEU A 114 22.46 -16.62 -60.67
N GLN A 115 21.98 -17.36 -59.67
CA GLN A 115 20.64 -17.19 -59.10
C GLN A 115 20.45 -15.78 -58.53
N GLN A 116 21.45 -15.26 -57.82
CA GLN A 116 21.41 -13.88 -57.32
C GLN A 116 21.34 -12.86 -58.47
N GLN A 117 22.17 -13.03 -59.52
CA GLN A 117 22.15 -12.16 -60.69
C GLN A 117 20.81 -12.19 -61.45
N GLU A 118 20.15 -13.34 -61.53
CA GLU A 118 18.81 -13.47 -62.11
C GLU A 118 17.77 -12.69 -61.30
N ASN A 119 17.78 -12.82 -59.97
CA ASN A 119 16.88 -12.09 -59.08
C ASN A 119 17.09 -10.57 -59.18
N ASP A 120 18.34 -10.12 -59.25
CA ASP A 120 18.71 -8.70 -59.38
C ASP A 120 18.20 -8.13 -60.73
N LEU A 121 18.32 -8.89 -61.82
CA LEU A 121 17.78 -8.50 -63.14
C LEU A 121 16.24 -8.42 -63.14
N GLN A 122 15.56 -9.39 -62.53
CA GLN A 122 14.10 -9.38 -62.42
C GLN A 122 13.59 -8.22 -61.57
N LEU A 123 14.32 -7.81 -60.53
CA LEU A 123 14.01 -6.62 -59.74
C LEU A 123 14.16 -5.34 -60.56
N SER A 124 15.24 -5.21 -61.34
CA SER A 124 15.46 -4.07 -62.24
C SER A 124 14.35 -3.93 -63.30
N ILE A 125 13.88 -5.04 -63.89
CA ILE A 125 12.80 -5.00 -64.90
C ILE A 125 11.48 -4.51 -64.27
N ARG A 126 11.13 -5.00 -63.07
CA ARG A 126 9.90 -4.60 -62.38
C ARG A 126 9.89 -3.10 -62.04
N ILE A 127 11.01 -2.57 -61.58
CA ILE A 127 11.16 -1.13 -61.28
C ILE A 127 10.97 -0.29 -62.55
N SER A 128 11.61 -0.65 -63.67
CA SER A 128 11.44 0.06 -64.95
C SER A 128 10.01 0.00 -65.49
N GLN A 129 9.30 -1.12 -65.33
CA GLN A 129 7.90 -1.25 -65.75
C GLN A 129 6.96 -0.36 -64.93
N LYS A 130 7.17 -0.27 -63.62
CA LYS A 130 6.37 0.60 -62.73
C LYS A 130 6.65 2.09 -62.95
N LEU A 131 7.89 2.46 -63.26
CA LEU A 131 8.24 3.83 -63.67
C LEU A 131 7.46 4.26 -64.92
N LEU A 132 7.47 3.43 -65.97
CA LEU A 132 6.72 3.71 -67.20
C LEU A 132 5.21 3.82 -66.96
N LEU A 133 4.66 2.97 -66.09
CA LEU A 133 3.24 3.02 -65.72
C LEU A 133 2.88 4.33 -64.99
N LEU A 134 3.76 4.83 -64.12
CA LEU A 134 3.55 6.12 -63.43
C LEU A 134 3.66 7.30 -64.39
N GLU A 135 4.62 7.27 -65.31
CA GLU A 135 4.78 8.30 -66.35
C GLU A 135 3.54 8.38 -67.25
N ASP A 136 2.93 7.23 -67.59
CA ASP A 136 1.68 7.16 -68.35
C ASP A 136 0.47 7.70 -67.55
N VAL A 137 0.32 7.29 -66.29
CA VAL A 137 -0.78 7.75 -65.42
C VAL A 137 -0.69 9.25 -65.10
N LEU A 138 0.53 9.80 -65.03
CA LEU A 138 0.79 11.21 -64.78
C LEU A 138 0.99 12.05 -66.05
N GLU A 139 0.89 11.43 -67.23
CA GLU A 139 1.08 12.07 -68.55
C GLU A 139 2.38 12.88 -68.64
N ILE A 140 3.49 12.31 -68.17
CA ILE A 140 4.83 12.92 -68.24
C ILE A 140 5.43 12.60 -69.61
N GLU A 141 5.66 13.61 -70.46
CA GLU A 141 6.28 13.42 -71.78
C GLU A 141 7.74 12.95 -71.63
N SER A 142 8.07 11.79 -72.22
CA SER A 142 9.44 11.28 -72.22
C SER A 142 10.30 12.10 -73.20
N ALA A 143 11.44 12.62 -72.73
CA ALA A 143 12.41 13.38 -73.54
C ALA A 143 13.15 12.57 -74.63
N ALA A 144 12.60 11.46 -75.10
CA ALA A 144 13.24 10.53 -76.04
C ALA A 144 12.77 10.67 -77.50
N ASP A 145 11.80 11.55 -77.81
CA ASP A 145 11.19 11.65 -79.15
C ASP A 145 11.51 12.96 -79.91
N SER A 146 12.49 13.74 -79.45
CA SER A 146 12.98 14.92 -80.19
C SER A 146 14.32 14.64 -80.85
N GLY A 147 14.32 13.91 -81.96
CA GLY A 147 15.50 13.75 -82.79
C GLY A 147 15.33 12.74 -83.90
N ASP A 148 14.76 13.17 -85.03
CA ASP A 148 15.22 12.82 -86.39
C ASP A 148 14.27 13.45 -87.43
N GLU A 149 14.54 14.69 -87.85
CA GLU A 149 14.24 15.13 -89.22
C GLU A 149 15.40 15.96 -89.78
N GLU A 150 15.64 15.74 -91.06
CA GLU A 150 16.91 15.87 -91.77
C GLU A 150 17.31 17.30 -92.18
N GLN A 151 18.62 17.48 -92.26
CA GLN A 151 19.41 18.41 -93.08
C GLN A 151 18.69 19.32 -94.09
N SER A 152 18.88 20.64 -93.98
CA SER A 152 19.39 21.47 -95.09
C SER A 152 19.95 22.83 -94.65
N PHE A 153 21.25 23.00 -94.92
CA PHE A 153 22.03 24.22 -95.19
C PHE A 153 21.38 25.62 -95.07
N GLY A 154 22.06 26.52 -94.33
CA GLY A 154 22.50 27.80 -94.91
C GLY A 154 22.29 29.11 -94.12
N ARG A 155 23.41 29.63 -93.59
CA ARG A 155 23.86 31.04 -93.49
C ARG A 155 23.29 32.02 -92.43
N ASP A 156 24.26 32.52 -91.66
CA ASP A 156 24.59 33.92 -91.31
C ASP A 156 23.62 34.78 -90.47
N GLY A 157 24.15 35.28 -89.34
CA GLY A 157 23.81 36.62 -88.80
C GLY A 157 23.44 36.67 -87.31
N PRO A 158 24.06 37.54 -86.48
CA PRO A 158 23.99 37.46 -85.02
C PRO A 158 22.88 38.32 -84.39
N ILE A 159 22.36 37.80 -83.26
CA ILE A 159 22.03 38.46 -81.97
C ILE A 159 21.93 40.00 -82.02
N ASP A 160 20.72 40.55 -81.78
CA ASP A 160 20.45 41.31 -80.54
C ASP A 160 18.96 41.64 -80.29
N SER A 161 18.61 41.49 -79.02
CA SER A 161 17.71 42.29 -78.16
C SER A 161 16.26 42.63 -78.57
N ASP A 162 15.38 42.16 -77.67
CA ASP A 162 14.25 42.88 -77.03
C ASP A 162 12.79 42.56 -77.44
N GLU A 163 12.11 42.05 -76.41
CA GLU A 163 10.72 42.23 -76.00
C GLU A 163 9.58 41.44 -76.66
N ASP A 164 8.98 40.61 -75.78
CA ASP A 164 7.55 40.38 -75.55
C ASP A 164 6.68 39.75 -76.65
N SER A 165 6.30 38.48 -76.43
CA SER A 165 5.09 37.87 -77.01
C SER A 165 4.72 36.57 -76.29
N ASP A 166 3.84 36.66 -75.29
CA ASP A 166 2.58 35.90 -75.17
C ASP A 166 2.47 34.45 -75.69
N ASP A 167 3.29 33.49 -75.25
CA ASP A 167 3.12 32.06 -75.61
C ASP A 167 3.03 31.09 -74.40
N GLU A 168 2.62 31.55 -73.22
CA GLU A 168 2.32 30.65 -72.07
C GLU A 168 0.83 30.32 -71.88
N PHE A 169 -0.08 30.90 -72.68
CA PHE A 169 -1.53 30.71 -72.54
C PHE A 169 -2.16 29.67 -73.46
N GLU A 170 -1.48 29.20 -74.51
CA GLU A 170 -2.08 28.23 -75.46
C GLU A 170 -2.05 26.77 -74.99
N ASN A 171 -1.25 26.44 -73.96
CA ASN A 171 -1.24 25.07 -73.40
C ASN A 171 -2.40 24.84 -72.43
N PHE A 172 -3.00 25.91 -71.90
CA PHE A 172 -4.06 25.85 -70.87
C PHE A 172 -5.42 25.44 -71.45
N ASP A 173 -5.75 25.84 -72.67
CA ASP A 173 -7.02 25.49 -73.34
C ASP A 173 -7.02 24.07 -73.94
N ARG A 174 -5.84 23.49 -74.18
CA ARG A 174 -5.69 22.10 -74.64
C ARG A 174 -5.88 21.09 -73.50
N VAL A 175 -5.31 21.35 -72.32
CA VAL A 175 -5.50 20.52 -71.12
C VAL A 175 -6.97 20.56 -70.64
N LYS A 176 -7.61 21.73 -70.71
CA LYS A 176 -9.01 21.91 -70.35
C LYS A 176 -10.00 21.19 -71.28
N LYS A 177 -9.63 20.96 -72.55
CA LYS A 177 -10.47 20.24 -73.53
C LYS A 177 -10.46 18.72 -73.34
N ASN A 178 -9.39 18.12 -72.81
CA ASN A 178 -9.31 16.68 -72.56
C ASN A 178 -9.93 16.24 -71.22
N LEU A 179 -10.06 17.15 -70.24
CA LEU A 179 -10.73 16.90 -68.96
C LEU A 179 -12.28 16.88 -69.06
N ASN A 180 -12.86 17.36 -70.16
CA ASN A 180 -14.32 17.44 -70.33
C ASN A 180 -15.01 16.07 -70.60
N ALA A 181 -14.27 14.95 -70.55
CA ALA A 181 -14.83 13.60 -70.76
C ALA A 181 -14.79 12.68 -69.52
N SER A 182 -14.13 13.07 -68.41
CA SER A 182 -14.06 12.28 -67.18
C SER A 182 -14.54 13.09 -65.96
N SER A 183 -15.27 12.46 -65.03
CA SER A 183 -15.73 13.13 -63.81
C SER A 183 -14.56 13.62 -62.96
N ALA A 184 -14.66 14.78 -62.28
CA ALA A 184 -13.59 15.27 -61.37
C ALA A 184 -13.19 14.23 -60.29
N ALA A 185 -14.14 13.39 -59.87
CA ALA A 185 -13.87 12.27 -58.97
C ALA A 185 -13.01 11.16 -59.60
N GLU A 186 -13.11 10.96 -60.92
CA GLU A 186 -12.31 10.00 -61.68
C GLU A 186 -10.86 10.49 -61.81
N GLY A 187 -10.66 11.80 -62.02
CA GLY A 187 -9.34 12.43 -61.98
C GLY A 187 -8.65 12.28 -60.62
N CYS A 188 -9.36 12.59 -59.52
CA CYS A 188 -8.84 12.43 -58.16
C CYS A 188 -8.52 10.96 -57.82
N ALA A 189 -9.34 10.01 -58.28
CA ALA A 189 -9.10 8.57 -58.08
C ALA A 189 -7.88 8.05 -58.87
N LYS A 190 -7.58 8.62 -60.04
CA LYS A 190 -6.34 8.32 -60.79
C LYS A 190 -5.11 8.77 -60.02
N LEU A 191 -5.15 9.95 -59.38
CA LEU A 191 -4.05 10.45 -58.55
C LEU A 191 -3.83 9.61 -57.28
N GLU A 192 -4.90 9.14 -56.62
CA GLU A 192 -4.76 8.17 -55.51
C GLU A 192 -4.09 6.87 -55.98
N ARG A 193 -4.46 6.36 -57.15
CA ARG A 193 -3.85 5.17 -57.73
C ARG A 193 -2.38 5.39 -58.08
N ALA A 194 -2.02 6.56 -58.62
CA ALA A 194 -0.63 6.93 -58.87
C ALA A 194 0.19 6.94 -57.57
N ALA A 195 -0.34 7.51 -56.48
CA ALA A 195 0.32 7.50 -55.17
C ALA A 195 0.54 6.06 -54.64
N GLN A 196 -0.43 5.16 -54.81
CA GLN A 196 -0.27 3.74 -54.42
C GLN A 196 0.86 3.04 -55.18
N ILE A 197 0.95 3.26 -56.49
CA ILE A 197 2.00 2.66 -57.33
C ILE A 197 3.37 3.26 -56.97
N PHE A 198 3.43 4.56 -56.70
CA PHE A 198 4.65 5.25 -56.27
C PHE A 198 5.22 4.68 -54.97
N VAL A 199 4.41 4.49 -53.93
CA VAL A 199 4.88 3.92 -52.64
C VAL A 199 5.42 2.49 -52.81
N GLN A 200 4.78 1.68 -53.65
CA GLN A 200 5.28 0.33 -53.96
C GLN A 200 6.61 0.36 -54.73
N LEU A 201 6.78 1.34 -55.61
CA LEU A 201 7.99 1.55 -56.38
C LEU A 201 9.13 2.01 -55.46
N ASP A 202 8.88 2.96 -54.56
CA ASP A 202 9.87 3.50 -53.61
C ASP A 202 10.42 2.40 -52.68
N LEU A 203 9.56 1.52 -52.16
CA LEU A 203 9.97 0.35 -51.38
C LEU A 203 10.84 -0.64 -52.18
N GLU A 204 10.48 -0.92 -53.44
CA GLU A 204 11.27 -1.79 -54.31
C GLU A 204 12.61 -1.14 -54.69
N PHE A 205 12.63 0.18 -54.88
CA PHE A 205 13.82 0.97 -55.17
C PHE A 205 14.81 0.93 -53.99
N MET A 206 14.33 1.13 -52.76
CA MET A 206 15.14 1.06 -51.53
C MET A 206 15.82 -0.31 -51.34
N ASN A 207 15.11 -1.41 -51.62
CA ASN A 207 15.68 -2.76 -51.55
C ASN A 207 16.76 -3.02 -52.62
N ALA A 208 16.79 -2.22 -53.68
CA ALA A 208 17.59 -2.44 -54.88
C ALA A 208 18.72 -1.41 -55.08
N MET A 209 18.96 -0.52 -54.10
CA MET A 209 19.96 0.56 -54.15
C MET A 209 21.41 0.09 -54.42
N HIS A 210 21.71 -1.18 -54.15
CA HIS A 210 23.03 -1.78 -54.38
C HIS A 210 23.34 -2.04 -55.87
N LEU A 211 22.34 -1.90 -56.76
CA LEU A 211 22.48 -2.09 -58.20
C LEU A 211 22.75 -0.76 -58.92
N ASN A 212 23.87 -0.68 -59.65
CA ASN A 212 24.28 0.53 -60.39
C ASN A 212 23.29 0.96 -61.49
N THR A 213 22.45 0.04 -62.00
CA THR A 213 21.41 0.35 -62.99
C THR A 213 20.27 1.15 -62.37
N ILE A 214 19.94 0.92 -61.10
CA ILE A 214 18.82 1.54 -60.39
C ILE A 214 19.19 2.92 -59.87
N GLN A 215 20.45 3.13 -59.49
CA GLN A 215 20.99 4.45 -59.13
C GLN A 215 20.86 5.48 -60.27
N ARG A 216 20.78 5.04 -61.54
CA ARG A 216 20.55 5.94 -62.68
C ARG A 216 19.11 6.42 -62.79
N GLU A 217 18.17 5.65 -62.26
CA GLU A 217 16.72 5.91 -62.30
C GLU A 217 16.24 6.80 -61.14
N GLU A 218 17.10 7.10 -60.16
CA GLU A 218 16.79 7.95 -58.99
C GLU A 218 16.27 9.34 -59.40
N LYS A 219 16.89 9.94 -60.43
CA LYS A 219 16.47 11.25 -60.95
C LYS A 219 15.07 11.21 -61.55
N ARG A 220 14.69 10.11 -62.20
CA ARG A 220 13.36 9.95 -62.80
C ARG A 220 12.30 9.76 -61.73
N LEU A 221 12.61 9.00 -60.68
CA LEU A 221 11.73 8.83 -59.53
C LEU A 221 11.42 10.18 -58.84
N ALA A 222 12.43 11.04 -58.68
CA ALA A 222 12.25 12.38 -58.10
C ALA A 222 11.32 13.28 -58.93
N VAL A 223 11.45 13.28 -60.27
CA VAL A 223 10.57 14.05 -61.18
C VAL A 223 9.11 13.57 -61.10
N ILE A 224 8.91 12.26 -61.00
CA ILE A 224 7.59 11.65 -60.82
C ILE A 224 6.97 12.08 -59.48
N GLU A 225 7.74 12.08 -58.39
CA GLU A 225 7.28 12.55 -57.08
C GLU A 225 6.84 14.03 -57.14
N GLU A 226 7.67 14.90 -57.71
CA GLU A 226 7.40 16.33 -57.83
C GLU A 226 6.14 16.61 -58.67
N THR A 227 5.99 15.92 -59.81
CA THR A 227 4.84 16.06 -60.69
C THR A 227 3.54 15.58 -60.03
N LEU A 228 3.60 14.45 -59.30
CA LEU A 228 2.47 13.91 -58.56
C LEU A 228 2.02 14.88 -57.46
N LEU A 229 2.95 15.44 -56.69
CA LEU A 229 2.65 16.41 -55.64
C LEU A 229 2.04 17.70 -56.20
N HIS A 230 2.59 18.24 -57.30
CA HIS A 230 2.08 19.46 -57.92
C HIS A 230 0.64 19.29 -58.46
N ARG A 231 0.34 18.15 -59.09
CA ARG A 231 -1.03 17.83 -59.54
C ARG A 231 -1.98 17.65 -58.36
N LEU A 232 -1.56 16.97 -57.30
CA LEU A 232 -2.36 16.80 -56.08
C LEU A 232 -2.70 18.17 -55.43
N GLU A 233 -1.72 19.08 -55.33
CA GLU A 233 -1.92 20.42 -54.76
C GLU A 233 -2.89 21.26 -55.58
N THR A 234 -2.79 21.22 -56.90
CA THR A 234 -3.65 21.97 -57.82
C THR A 234 -5.11 21.50 -57.75
N GLU A 235 -5.34 20.19 -57.79
CA GLU A 235 -6.68 19.61 -57.66
C GLU A 235 -7.25 19.81 -56.26
N PHE A 236 -6.41 19.79 -55.22
CA PHE A 236 -6.84 20.09 -53.86
C PHE A 236 -7.24 21.56 -53.69
N ALA A 237 -6.45 22.50 -54.21
CA ALA A 237 -6.73 23.94 -54.19
C ALA A 237 -8.07 24.27 -54.87
N THR A 238 -8.29 23.70 -56.07
CA THR A 238 -9.50 23.96 -56.85
C THR A 238 -10.78 23.39 -56.22
N GLU A 239 -10.68 22.30 -55.46
CA GLU A 239 -11.80 21.72 -54.71
C GLU A 239 -12.13 22.54 -53.44
N ILE A 240 -11.13 23.02 -52.69
CA ILE A 240 -11.35 23.79 -51.45
C ILE A 240 -11.69 25.27 -51.73
N PHE A 241 -11.17 25.84 -52.81
CA PHE A 241 -11.35 27.24 -53.19
C PHE A 241 -11.42 27.37 -54.73
N PRO A 242 -12.60 27.23 -55.35
CA PRO A 242 -12.73 27.35 -56.79
C PRO A 242 -12.47 28.80 -57.24
N ASP A 243 -11.48 29.02 -58.11
CA ASP A 243 -11.01 30.32 -58.63
C ASP A 243 -12.05 31.19 -59.36
N THR A 244 -13.31 30.78 -59.41
CA THR A 244 -14.36 31.53 -60.09
C THR A 244 -15.20 32.33 -59.10
N PHE A 245 -15.23 33.66 -59.30
CA PHE A 245 -16.00 34.64 -58.53
C PHE A 245 -17.49 34.27 -58.32
N TYR A 246 -18.05 33.40 -59.17
CA TYR A 246 -19.45 32.95 -59.16
C TYR A 246 -19.71 31.66 -58.35
N ASN A 247 -18.70 30.99 -57.79
CA ASN A 247 -18.84 29.66 -57.14
C ASN A 247 -18.29 29.58 -55.70
N ARG A 248 -18.16 30.72 -55.00
CA ARG A 248 -17.69 30.75 -53.59
C ARG A 248 -18.56 29.95 -52.61
N ASP A 249 -19.82 29.69 -52.97
CA ASP A 249 -20.77 28.93 -52.15
C ASP A 249 -20.86 27.43 -52.51
N ARG A 250 -20.01 26.94 -53.42
CA ARG A 250 -19.97 25.50 -53.72
C ARG A 250 -19.55 24.72 -52.47
N ALA A 251 -20.35 23.73 -52.09
CA ALA A 251 -20.01 22.81 -51.01
C ALA A 251 -18.86 21.90 -51.44
N ILE A 252 -17.87 21.72 -50.56
CA ILE A 252 -16.73 20.85 -50.77
C ILE A 252 -17.24 19.41 -50.95
N SER A 253 -16.87 18.76 -52.04
CA SER A 253 -17.27 17.37 -52.28
C SER A 253 -16.44 16.44 -51.40
N ALA A 254 -17.09 15.83 -50.42
CA ALA A 254 -16.45 14.87 -49.51
C ALA A 254 -15.86 13.65 -50.24
N LEU A 255 -16.39 13.30 -51.42
CA LEU A 255 -15.91 12.16 -52.22
C LEU A 255 -14.58 12.46 -52.91
N THR A 256 -14.49 13.59 -53.63
CA THR A 256 -13.26 14.03 -54.31
C THR A 256 -12.15 14.29 -53.29
N LEU A 257 -12.48 15.00 -52.20
CA LEU A 257 -11.55 15.27 -51.12
C LEU A 257 -11.06 13.98 -50.43
N SER A 258 -11.92 12.96 -50.29
CA SER A 258 -11.50 11.67 -49.72
C SER A 258 -10.42 10.98 -50.56
N TYR A 259 -10.46 11.08 -51.89
CA TYR A 259 -9.43 10.48 -52.75
C TYR A 259 -8.10 11.22 -52.61
N LEU A 260 -8.14 12.57 -52.64
CA LEU A 260 -6.96 13.40 -52.48
C LEU A 260 -6.30 13.23 -51.10
N LEU A 261 -7.09 13.25 -50.02
CA LEU A 261 -6.56 13.06 -48.66
C LEU A 261 -5.93 11.68 -48.46
N ARG A 262 -6.47 10.62 -49.08
CA ARG A 262 -5.84 9.29 -49.04
C ARG A 262 -4.51 9.27 -49.79
N ALA A 263 -4.43 9.94 -50.93
CA ALA A 263 -3.17 10.09 -51.67
C ALA A 263 -2.10 10.79 -50.80
N TYR A 264 -2.44 11.88 -50.12
CA TYR A 264 -1.54 12.57 -49.20
C TYR A 264 -1.11 11.71 -48.00
N VAL A 265 -2.02 10.89 -47.46
CA VAL A 265 -1.68 9.93 -46.39
C VAL A 265 -0.70 8.86 -46.88
N LEU A 266 -0.92 8.31 -48.07
CA LEU A 266 -0.03 7.32 -48.68
C LEU A 266 1.37 7.86 -48.91
N LEU A 267 1.49 9.13 -49.32
CA LEU A 267 2.77 9.80 -49.55
C LEU A 267 3.42 10.35 -48.27
N HIS A 268 2.78 10.20 -47.10
CA HIS A 268 3.23 10.81 -45.84
C HIS A 268 3.37 12.34 -45.88
N LYS A 269 2.53 13.03 -46.67
CA LYS A 269 2.53 14.50 -46.83
C LYS A 269 1.24 15.18 -46.33
N CYS A 270 0.66 14.69 -45.22
CA CYS A 270 -0.60 15.20 -44.65
C CYS A 270 -0.58 16.68 -44.24
N HIS A 271 0.60 17.26 -43.99
CA HIS A 271 0.74 18.67 -43.58
C HIS A 271 0.31 19.66 -44.68
N ILE A 272 0.46 19.29 -45.96
CA ILE A 272 0.13 20.15 -47.10
C ILE A 272 -1.37 20.50 -47.15
N PRO A 273 -2.30 19.51 -47.17
CA PRO A 273 -3.73 19.83 -47.18
C PRO A 273 -4.20 20.53 -45.88
N GLU A 274 -3.56 20.26 -44.75
CA GLU A 274 -3.85 20.93 -43.47
C GLU A 274 -3.50 22.42 -43.52
N GLU A 275 -2.31 22.77 -44.04
CA GLU A 275 -1.87 24.15 -44.19
C GLU A 275 -2.72 24.92 -45.21
N MET A 276 -3.05 24.30 -46.35
CA MET A 276 -3.85 24.93 -47.41
C MET A 276 -5.25 25.31 -46.92
N ILE A 277 -5.94 24.41 -46.20
CA ILE A 277 -7.25 24.71 -45.61
C ILE A 277 -7.14 25.84 -44.58
N GLY A 278 -6.12 25.79 -43.72
CA GLY A 278 -5.90 26.82 -42.69
C GLY A 278 -5.70 28.21 -43.30
N ARG A 279 -4.83 28.32 -44.30
CA ARG A 279 -4.47 29.58 -44.95
C ARG A 279 -5.57 30.15 -45.85
N LEU A 280 -6.25 29.31 -46.65
CA LEU A 280 -7.16 29.79 -47.69
C LEU A 280 -8.61 29.96 -47.23
N LEU A 281 -9.05 29.22 -46.20
CA LEU A 281 -10.44 29.24 -45.73
C LEU A 281 -10.58 29.75 -44.30
N VAL A 282 -9.81 29.19 -43.37
CA VAL A 282 -10.01 29.42 -41.93
C VAL A 282 -9.46 30.77 -41.50
N GLN A 283 -8.27 31.14 -41.95
CA GLN A 283 -7.65 32.43 -41.61
C GLN A 283 -8.47 33.65 -42.10
N PRO A 284 -8.97 33.71 -43.35
CA PRO A 284 -9.82 34.81 -43.79
C PRO A 284 -11.13 34.93 -42.98
N PHE A 285 -11.79 33.80 -42.71
CA PHE A 285 -12.99 33.78 -41.88
C PHE A 285 -12.71 34.31 -40.46
N ALA A 286 -11.60 33.86 -39.88
CA ALA A 286 -11.20 34.25 -38.53
C ALA A 286 -10.86 35.76 -38.46
N GLU A 287 -10.22 36.31 -39.48
CA GLU A 287 -9.88 37.72 -39.55
C GLU A 287 -11.11 38.65 -39.61
N GLU A 288 -12.16 38.22 -40.33
CA GLU A 288 -13.43 38.95 -40.48
C GLU A 288 -14.34 38.84 -39.24
N ASN A 289 -14.38 37.67 -38.60
CA ASN A 289 -15.37 37.39 -37.55
C ASN A 289 -14.84 37.58 -36.12
N LEU A 290 -13.54 37.44 -35.87
CA LEU A 290 -12.96 37.56 -34.52
C LEU A 290 -12.41 38.98 -34.31
N THR A 291 -13.29 39.98 -34.35
CA THR A 291 -12.91 41.39 -34.15
C THR A 291 -13.23 41.88 -32.73
N ARG A 292 -12.56 42.95 -32.28
CA ARG A 292 -12.78 43.51 -30.93
C ARG A 292 -14.20 44.06 -30.73
N GLY A 293 -14.79 44.63 -31.78
CA GLY A 293 -16.17 45.15 -31.73
C GLY A 293 -17.22 44.07 -31.52
N LYS A 294 -17.03 42.88 -32.11
CA LYS A 294 -17.91 41.73 -31.90
C LYS A 294 -17.75 41.14 -30.49
N LEU A 295 -16.54 41.19 -29.90
CA LEU A 295 -16.29 40.69 -28.53
C LEU A 295 -16.94 41.57 -27.44
N ASP A 296 -16.83 42.89 -27.57
CA ASP A 296 -17.26 43.83 -26.55
C ASP A 296 -18.78 43.94 -26.40
N GLY A 297 -19.58 43.49 -27.38
CA GLY A 297 -21.04 43.54 -27.30
C GLY A 297 -21.55 44.98 -27.10
N ARG A 298 -22.33 45.21 -26.04
CA ARG A 298 -22.94 46.54 -25.75
C ARG A 298 -22.01 47.47 -24.98
N VAL A 299 -21.10 46.93 -24.18
CA VAL A 299 -20.22 47.69 -23.27
C VAL A 299 -18.77 47.38 -23.59
N ARG A 300 -17.99 48.41 -23.92
CA ARG A 300 -16.57 48.28 -24.27
C ARG A 300 -15.80 47.59 -23.14
N GLY A 301 -15.11 46.50 -23.46
CA GLY A 301 -14.40 45.69 -22.50
C GLY A 301 -15.31 44.92 -21.55
N SER A 302 -16.47 44.40 -21.99
CA SER A 302 -17.34 43.50 -21.20
C SER A 302 -17.17 42.01 -21.56
N CYS A 303 -16.68 41.68 -22.76
CA CYS A 303 -16.66 40.32 -23.33
C CYS A 303 -18.05 39.64 -23.47
N GLU A 304 -19.14 40.40 -23.41
CA GLU A 304 -20.51 39.85 -23.55
C GLU A 304 -20.78 39.22 -24.92
N GLY A 305 -20.04 39.62 -25.95
CA GLY A 305 -20.17 39.12 -27.33
C GLY A 305 -19.47 37.79 -27.61
N LEU A 306 -18.78 37.21 -26.61
CA LEU A 306 -18.04 35.95 -26.75
C LEU A 306 -18.91 34.76 -27.18
N PRO A 307 -20.13 34.54 -26.64
CA PRO A 307 -21.02 33.47 -27.10
C PRO A 307 -21.33 33.54 -28.59
N GLN A 308 -21.61 34.74 -29.11
CA GLN A 308 -21.96 34.93 -30.52
C GLN A 308 -20.78 34.66 -31.46
N ILE A 309 -19.55 34.95 -31.00
CA ILE A 309 -18.33 34.60 -31.74
C ILE A 309 -18.20 33.07 -31.83
N TYR A 310 -18.40 32.35 -30.73
CA TYR A 310 -18.33 30.89 -30.71
C TYR A 310 -19.44 30.22 -31.52
N GLU A 311 -20.66 30.75 -31.49
CA GLU A 311 -21.75 30.31 -32.38
C GLU A 311 -21.38 30.50 -33.86
N SER A 312 -20.83 31.66 -34.22
CA SER A 312 -20.40 31.94 -35.60
C SER A 312 -19.32 30.96 -36.08
N ILE A 313 -18.38 30.60 -35.21
CA ILE A 313 -17.35 29.59 -35.51
C ILE A 313 -17.98 28.21 -35.67
N MET A 314 -18.88 27.80 -34.78
CA MET A 314 -19.57 26.51 -34.88
C MET A 314 -20.37 26.38 -36.17
N ASP A 315 -21.06 27.45 -36.58
CA ASP A 315 -21.85 27.48 -37.81
C ASP A 315 -20.97 27.38 -39.06
N PHE A 316 -19.82 28.07 -39.06
CA PHE A 316 -18.83 27.97 -40.13
C PHE A 316 -18.29 26.55 -40.29
N ILE A 317 -17.84 25.92 -39.19
CA ILE A 317 -17.30 24.55 -39.23
C ILE A 317 -18.39 23.57 -39.69
N THR A 318 -19.61 23.72 -39.17
CA THR A 318 -20.75 22.86 -39.55
C THR A 318 -21.09 23.00 -41.02
N SER A 319 -21.14 24.23 -41.55
CA SER A 319 -21.54 24.47 -42.94
C SER A 319 -20.50 24.07 -43.96
N LYS A 320 -19.20 24.18 -43.65
CA LYS A 320 -18.12 24.00 -44.63
C LYS A 320 -17.35 22.69 -44.48
N PHE A 321 -17.26 22.11 -43.28
CA PHE A 321 -16.36 20.98 -43.01
C PHE A 321 -17.03 19.75 -42.38
N ALA A 322 -18.34 19.78 -42.05
CA ALA A 322 -18.98 18.66 -41.34
C ALA A 322 -18.86 17.30 -42.08
N ASP A 323 -19.11 17.29 -43.39
CA ASP A 323 -19.04 16.07 -44.20
C ASP A 323 -17.58 15.60 -44.40
N THR A 324 -16.64 16.54 -44.55
CA THR A 324 -15.21 16.27 -44.63
C THR A 324 -14.65 15.69 -43.33
N LEU A 325 -14.99 16.28 -42.19
CA LEU A 325 -14.55 15.79 -40.89
C LEU A 325 -15.14 14.42 -40.58
N ALA A 326 -16.30 14.08 -41.14
CA ALA A 326 -16.91 12.76 -41.00
C ALA A 326 -16.19 11.63 -41.77
N LEU A 327 -15.25 11.96 -42.67
CA LEU A 327 -14.49 10.97 -43.44
C LEU A 327 -13.61 10.10 -42.54
N SER A 328 -13.48 8.81 -42.88
CA SER A 328 -12.65 7.86 -42.12
C SER A 328 -11.18 8.29 -42.04
N VAL A 329 -10.68 8.93 -43.09
CA VAL A 329 -9.30 9.45 -43.19
C VAL A 329 -9.04 10.57 -42.18
N CYS A 330 -10.07 11.31 -41.76
CA CYS A 330 -9.94 12.38 -40.78
C CYS A 330 -10.16 11.89 -39.33
N GLN A 331 -10.82 10.74 -39.16
CA GLN A 331 -11.20 10.16 -37.86
C GLN A 331 -10.30 9.00 -37.39
N GLY A 332 -9.30 8.60 -38.19
CA GLY A 332 -8.40 7.46 -37.95
C GLY A 332 -7.18 7.76 -37.06
N GLU A 333 -6.31 6.75 -36.88
CA GLU A 333 -5.08 6.84 -36.07
C GLU A 333 -3.98 7.72 -36.70
N SER A 334 -3.06 8.24 -35.87
CA SER A 334 -2.09 9.29 -36.22
C SER A 334 -1.12 8.95 -37.36
N LYS A 335 -0.91 7.67 -37.70
CA LYS A 335 -0.04 7.26 -38.82
C LYS A 335 -0.75 7.17 -40.17
N CYS A 336 -2.08 7.15 -40.19
CA CYS A 336 -2.88 6.96 -41.40
C CYS A 336 -4.09 7.91 -41.46
N SER A 337 -3.97 9.11 -40.91
CA SER A 337 -5.04 10.11 -40.90
C SER A 337 -4.53 11.53 -41.13
N VAL A 338 -5.45 12.42 -41.52
CA VAL A 338 -5.22 13.86 -41.69
C VAL A 338 -5.94 14.62 -40.58
N ASP A 339 -5.26 15.53 -39.90
CA ASP A 339 -5.81 16.31 -38.78
C ASP A 339 -6.33 17.69 -39.17
N ILE A 340 -7.41 17.68 -39.95
CA ILE A 340 -8.08 18.92 -40.37
C ILE A 340 -8.64 19.71 -39.17
N LEU A 341 -9.21 19.04 -38.17
CA LEU A 341 -9.81 19.74 -37.03
C LEU A 341 -8.77 20.44 -36.16
N GLY A 342 -7.66 19.77 -35.84
CA GLY A 342 -6.58 20.32 -35.03
C GLY A 342 -5.71 21.32 -35.77
N ASN A 343 -5.07 20.89 -36.86
CA ASN A 343 -4.04 21.66 -37.56
C ASN A 343 -4.62 22.73 -38.49
N ALA A 344 -5.70 22.41 -39.23
CA ALA A 344 -6.24 23.33 -40.23
C ALA A 344 -7.28 24.31 -39.66
N ILE A 345 -8.16 23.84 -38.76
CA ILE A 345 -9.28 24.62 -38.24
C ILE A 345 -8.93 25.27 -36.90
N TRP A 346 -8.63 24.46 -35.88
CA TRP A 346 -8.50 24.96 -34.51
C TRP A 346 -7.27 25.85 -34.32
N LYS A 347 -6.11 25.45 -34.85
CA LYS A 347 -4.85 26.20 -34.69
C LYS A 347 -4.97 27.68 -35.17
N PRO A 348 -5.40 27.99 -36.41
CA PRO A 348 -5.55 29.39 -36.84
C PRO A 348 -6.60 30.18 -36.03
N LEU A 349 -7.72 29.53 -35.67
CA LEU A 349 -8.76 30.17 -34.85
C LEU A 349 -8.24 30.53 -33.46
N GLN A 350 -7.51 29.61 -32.82
CA GLN A 350 -6.93 29.81 -31.50
C GLN A 350 -5.86 30.90 -31.51
N GLU A 351 -5.01 30.96 -32.54
CA GLU A 351 -3.97 31.97 -32.69
C GLU A 351 -4.59 33.37 -32.77
N ILE A 352 -5.64 33.53 -33.58
CA ILE A 352 -6.36 34.79 -33.75
C ILE A 352 -7.17 35.16 -32.50
N LEU A 353 -7.84 34.21 -31.84
CA LEU A 353 -8.52 34.43 -30.56
C LEU A 353 -7.54 34.93 -29.50
N SER A 354 -6.36 34.30 -29.43
CA SER A 354 -5.32 34.68 -28.46
C SER A 354 -4.76 36.07 -28.73
N LEU A 355 -4.50 36.38 -30.00
CA LEU A 355 -3.91 37.66 -30.42
C LEU A 355 -4.91 38.82 -30.30
N LYS A 356 -6.14 38.65 -30.79
CA LYS A 356 -7.14 39.74 -30.85
C LYS A 356 -7.99 39.85 -29.59
N HIS A 357 -8.21 38.75 -28.87
CA HIS A 357 -9.12 38.67 -27.72
C HIS A 357 -8.41 38.28 -26.41
N GLY A 358 -7.11 38.58 -26.26
CA GLY A 358 -6.33 38.27 -25.06
C GLY A 358 -6.92 38.73 -23.71
N VAL A 359 -7.86 39.69 -23.73
CA VAL A 359 -8.59 40.17 -22.53
C VAL A 359 -9.45 39.08 -21.89
N ILE A 360 -9.94 38.08 -22.66
CA ILE A 360 -10.79 37.00 -22.10
C ILE A 360 -10.04 36.15 -21.07
N PHE A 361 -8.71 36.07 -21.17
CA PHE A 361 -7.85 35.26 -20.30
C PHE A 361 -7.40 36.01 -19.03
N GLN A 362 -7.77 37.28 -18.86
CA GLN A 362 -7.31 38.09 -17.71
C GLN A 362 -8.14 37.80 -16.46
N ALA A 363 -7.47 37.34 -15.39
CA ALA A 363 -8.11 37.01 -14.12
C ALA A 363 -8.43 38.22 -13.21
N ALA A 364 -8.19 39.46 -13.66
CA ALA A 364 -8.34 40.67 -12.85
C ALA A 364 -9.76 40.88 -12.28
N ASP A 365 -10.78 40.44 -13.03
CA ASP A 365 -12.16 40.35 -12.56
C ASP A 365 -12.56 38.86 -12.49
N PRO A 366 -12.64 38.28 -11.28
CA PRO A 366 -12.98 36.87 -11.13
C PRO A 366 -14.36 36.49 -11.68
N GLU A 367 -15.38 37.35 -11.59
CA GLU A 367 -16.72 37.01 -12.09
C GLU A 367 -16.70 36.90 -13.62
N ARG A 368 -16.06 37.87 -14.26
CA ARG A 368 -15.91 37.89 -15.71
C ARG A 368 -15.01 36.78 -16.23
N PHE A 369 -13.91 36.48 -15.52
CA PHE A 369 -13.01 35.38 -15.86
C PHE A 369 -13.75 34.04 -15.81
N HIS A 370 -14.52 33.78 -14.75
CA HIS A 370 -15.31 32.55 -14.61
C HIS A 370 -16.30 32.38 -15.75
N GLN A 371 -17.05 33.44 -16.09
CA GLN A 371 -18.01 33.40 -17.18
C GLN A 371 -17.33 33.13 -18.53
N SER A 372 -16.24 33.85 -18.83
CA SER A 372 -15.49 33.71 -20.09
C SER A 372 -14.86 32.31 -20.20
N TYR A 373 -14.29 31.80 -19.12
CA TYR A 373 -13.71 30.46 -19.05
C TYR A 373 -14.76 29.38 -19.30
N THR A 374 -15.88 29.45 -18.59
CA THR A 374 -16.96 28.44 -18.66
C THR A 374 -17.55 28.35 -20.06
N ILE A 375 -17.81 29.50 -20.70
CA ILE A 375 -18.32 29.55 -22.07
C ILE A 375 -17.29 28.98 -23.05
N SER A 376 -16.00 29.27 -22.86
CA SER A 376 -14.91 28.79 -23.72
C SER A 376 -14.66 27.29 -23.61
N MET A 377 -14.69 26.73 -22.39
CA MET A 377 -14.55 25.29 -22.20
C MET A 377 -15.76 24.52 -22.72
N ARG A 378 -16.96 25.08 -22.56
CA ARG A 378 -18.18 24.50 -23.14
C ARG A 378 -18.11 24.47 -24.66
N PHE A 379 -17.65 25.55 -25.29
CA PHE A 379 -17.44 25.61 -26.74
C PHE A 379 -16.45 24.53 -27.23
N LEU A 380 -15.34 24.30 -26.54
CA LEU A 380 -14.41 23.20 -26.86
C LEU A 380 -15.09 21.82 -26.77
N LEU A 381 -15.90 21.60 -25.73
CA LEU A 381 -16.66 20.35 -25.57
C LEU A 381 -17.71 20.18 -26.68
N ASP A 382 -18.34 21.27 -27.12
CA ASP A 382 -19.32 21.24 -28.21
C ASP A 382 -18.66 20.93 -29.57
N ILE A 383 -17.45 21.45 -29.84
CA ILE A 383 -16.64 21.05 -31.01
C ILE A 383 -16.36 19.54 -30.97
N GLU A 384 -15.85 19.06 -29.83
CA GLU A 384 -15.50 17.66 -29.66
C GLU A 384 -16.73 16.75 -29.85
N LYS A 385 -17.85 17.08 -29.20
CA LYS A 385 -19.09 16.29 -29.27
C LYS A 385 -19.69 16.25 -30.68
N ARG A 386 -19.56 17.33 -31.45
CA ARG A 386 -20.22 17.48 -32.76
C ARG A 386 -19.37 16.93 -33.91
N PHE A 387 -18.04 17.04 -33.83
CA PHE A 387 -17.14 16.74 -34.96
C PHE A 387 -16.21 15.54 -34.73
N CYS A 388 -16.03 15.07 -33.49
CA CYS A 388 -15.22 13.88 -33.19
C CYS A 388 -16.14 12.67 -32.96
N LYS A 389 -16.23 11.78 -33.97
CA LYS A 389 -17.07 10.57 -33.90
C LYS A 389 -16.37 9.42 -33.19
N THR A 390 -15.06 9.29 -33.37
CA THR A 390 -14.24 8.23 -32.76
C THR A 390 -13.57 8.71 -31.47
N GLU A 391 -13.36 7.82 -30.50
CA GLU A 391 -12.67 8.15 -29.24
C GLU A 391 -11.19 8.50 -29.46
N ILE A 392 -10.60 7.92 -30.51
CA ILE A 392 -9.24 8.22 -30.97
C ILE A 392 -9.16 9.69 -31.40
N MET A 393 -10.13 10.18 -32.18
CA MET A 393 -10.18 11.57 -32.61
C MET A 393 -10.41 12.54 -31.44
N LYS A 394 -11.27 12.18 -30.48
CA LYS A 394 -11.45 12.99 -29.26
C LYS A 394 -10.15 13.13 -28.48
N THR A 395 -9.43 12.02 -28.31
CA THR A 395 -8.13 12.03 -27.65
C THR A 395 -7.12 12.89 -28.41
N ARG A 396 -7.02 12.71 -29.73
CA ARG A 396 -6.13 13.49 -30.60
C ARG A 396 -6.40 14.99 -30.51
N PHE A 397 -7.67 15.40 -30.61
CA PHE A 397 -8.08 16.79 -30.49
C PHE A 397 -7.76 17.36 -29.10
N ARG A 398 -8.07 16.63 -28.03
CA ARG A 398 -7.77 17.06 -26.65
C ARG A 398 -6.26 17.23 -26.40
N SER A 399 -5.42 16.40 -27.01
CA SER A 399 -3.96 16.43 -26.89
C SER A 399 -3.27 17.35 -27.90
N HIS A 400 -4.01 17.98 -28.80
CA HIS A 400 -3.44 18.83 -29.84
C HIS A 400 -2.76 20.06 -29.22
N GLU A 401 -1.57 20.42 -29.71
CA GLU A 401 -0.72 21.49 -29.14
C GLU A 401 -1.48 22.81 -28.92
N SER A 402 -2.19 23.29 -29.94
CA SER A 402 -2.97 24.54 -29.83
C SER A 402 -4.21 24.44 -28.93
N VAL A 403 -4.78 23.23 -28.71
CA VAL A 403 -5.87 23.03 -27.73
C VAL A 403 -5.30 23.08 -26.32
N VAL A 404 -4.15 22.46 -26.11
CA VAL A 404 -3.42 22.52 -24.83
C VAL A 404 -3.00 23.95 -24.52
N GLU A 405 -2.38 24.65 -25.48
CA GLU A 405 -1.97 26.06 -25.32
C GLU A 405 -3.16 26.98 -24.99
N PHE A 406 -4.32 26.77 -25.63
CA PHE A 406 -5.53 27.52 -25.29
C PHE A 406 -5.99 27.28 -23.85
N LYS A 407 -5.94 26.03 -23.38
CA LYS A 407 -6.30 25.68 -21.99
C LYS A 407 -5.30 26.27 -20.99
N GLU A 408 -4.01 26.24 -21.31
CA GLU A 408 -2.93 26.76 -20.45
C GLU A 408 -2.89 28.29 -20.39
N LYS A 409 -3.36 29.00 -21.42
CA LYS A 409 -3.48 30.47 -21.41
C LYS A 409 -4.40 31.00 -20.31
N TRP A 410 -5.33 30.19 -19.82
CA TRP A 410 -6.18 30.58 -18.69
C TRP A 410 -5.38 30.54 -17.40
N ASN A 411 -5.15 31.70 -16.80
CA ASN A 411 -4.50 31.79 -15.50
C ASN A 411 -5.49 31.45 -14.36
N ILE A 412 -5.86 30.18 -14.31
CA ILE A 412 -6.84 29.62 -13.37
C ILE A 412 -6.30 29.73 -11.92
N ASP A 413 -4.98 29.72 -11.73
CA ASP A 413 -4.35 29.87 -10.42
C ASP A 413 -4.53 31.28 -9.84
N VAL A 414 -4.30 32.33 -10.64
CA VAL A 414 -4.55 33.72 -10.19
C VAL A 414 -6.03 33.94 -9.91
N TYR A 415 -6.91 33.37 -10.73
CA TYR A 415 -8.35 33.37 -10.45
C TYR A 415 -8.66 32.77 -9.07
N PHE A 416 -8.11 31.57 -8.80
CA PHE A 416 -8.29 30.90 -7.52
C PHE A 416 -7.75 31.74 -6.35
N GLN A 417 -6.56 32.33 -6.49
CA GLN A 417 -5.98 33.18 -5.46
C GLN A 417 -6.86 34.39 -5.11
N LEU A 418 -7.43 35.06 -6.12
CA LEU A 418 -8.35 36.18 -5.90
C LEU A 418 -9.64 35.74 -5.20
N ARG A 419 -10.21 34.58 -5.58
CA ARG A 419 -11.40 34.01 -4.92
C ARG A 419 -11.11 33.57 -3.49
N ALA A 420 -9.99 32.88 -3.27
CA ALA A 420 -9.57 32.44 -1.95
C ALA A 420 -9.35 33.64 -1.00
N SER A 421 -8.69 34.70 -1.49
CA SER A 421 -8.49 35.95 -0.74
C SER A 421 -9.82 36.64 -0.39
N GLN A 422 -10.76 36.70 -1.33
CA GLN A 422 -12.10 37.26 -1.10
C GLN A 422 -12.86 36.50 0.00
N LEU A 423 -12.82 35.16 -0.04
CA LEU A 423 -13.48 34.29 0.94
C LEU A 423 -12.82 34.38 2.32
N ALA A 424 -11.50 34.32 2.38
CA ALA A 424 -10.74 34.44 3.62
C ALA A 424 -10.94 35.81 4.29
N SER A 425 -10.83 36.92 3.53
CA SER A 425 -11.04 38.27 4.06
C SER A 425 -12.45 38.48 4.62
N SER A 426 -13.47 37.84 4.02
CA SER A 426 -14.84 37.90 4.55
C SER A 426 -14.98 37.19 5.89
N LEU A 427 -14.26 36.07 6.10
CA LEU A 427 -14.25 35.33 7.36
C LEU A 427 -13.42 36.09 8.42
N GLU A 428 -12.24 36.60 8.07
CA GLU A 428 -11.39 37.38 8.98
C GLU A 428 -12.12 38.59 9.57
N LYS A 429 -12.85 39.35 8.76
CA LYS A 429 -13.62 40.53 9.22
C LYS A 429 -14.75 40.18 10.21
N SER A 430 -15.18 38.91 10.25
CA SER A 430 -16.25 38.47 11.14
C SER A 430 -15.77 38.21 12.57
N PHE A 431 -14.50 37.82 12.73
CA PHE A 431 -13.81 37.82 14.02
C PHE A 431 -13.58 39.28 14.38
N GLY A 432 -14.49 39.84 15.17
CA GLY A 432 -14.75 41.30 15.17
C GLY A 432 -15.99 41.67 15.95
N VAL A 433 -17.04 40.89 15.70
CA VAL A 433 -18.41 41.28 16.04
C VAL A 433 -18.84 40.59 17.34
N LYS A 434 -19.20 41.39 18.35
CA LYS A 434 -19.77 40.89 19.61
C LYS A 434 -21.21 40.42 19.41
N ARG A 435 -21.62 39.42 20.19
CA ARG A 435 -23.02 38.95 20.26
C ARG A 435 -23.94 40.08 20.76
N ALA A 436 -25.13 40.22 20.16
CA ALA A 436 -26.15 41.16 20.64
C ALA A 436 -26.82 40.63 21.92
N ALA A 437 -26.92 41.46 22.96
CA ALA A 437 -27.47 41.07 24.27
C ALA A 437 -28.98 40.72 24.25
N SER A 438 -29.69 41.04 23.17
CA SER A 438 -31.13 40.78 23.00
C SER A 438 -31.48 39.39 22.46
N ASP A 439 -30.51 38.57 22.09
CA ASP A 439 -30.73 37.20 21.60
C ASP A 439 -30.95 36.21 22.77
N SER A 440 -31.75 36.60 23.76
CA SER A 440 -32.38 35.64 24.67
C SER A 440 -33.29 34.77 23.81
N LEU A 441 -33.11 33.44 23.87
CA LEU A 441 -34.00 32.42 23.31
C LEU A 441 -35.44 32.62 23.84
N ASN A 442 -36.16 33.62 23.33
CA ASN A 442 -37.51 33.96 23.76
C ASN A 442 -38.48 32.92 23.19
N SER A 443 -39.38 32.49 24.07
CA SER A 443 -40.24 31.30 23.99
C SER A 443 -41.34 31.32 22.92
N THR A 444 -41.27 32.18 21.90
CA THR A 444 -42.36 32.39 20.94
C THR A 444 -42.00 32.14 19.46
N ALA A 445 -40.79 31.68 19.13
CA ALA A 445 -40.44 31.28 17.76
C ALA A 445 -40.73 29.78 17.50
N ASN A 446 -41.31 29.47 16.34
CA ASN A 446 -41.66 28.12 15.86
C ASN A 446 -40.50 27.13 16.06
N SER A 447 -40.82 25.87 16.40
CA SER A 447 -39.88 24.83 16.81
C SER A 447 -38.79 24.47 15.78
N ALA A 448 -38.91 24.92 14.52
CA ALA A 448 -37.94 24.67 13.46
C ALA A 448 -36.76 25.68 13.44
N ASP A 449 -36.93 26.90 13.97
CA ASP A 449 -35.91 27.98 13.92
C ASP A 449 -35.09 28.12 15.21
N LYS A 450 -35.27 27.23 16.19
CA LYS A 450 -34.59 27.32 17.51
C LYS A 450 -33.10 26.94 17.49
N ALA A 451 -32.57 26.45 16.37
CA ALA A 451 -31.17 26.04 16.21
C ALA A 451 -30.41 26.93 15.19
N ALA A 452 -30.53 28.26 15.34
CA ALA A 452 -29.79 29.21 14.51
C ALA A 452 -28.37 29.43 15.05
N LEU A 453 -27.40 29.63 14.15
CA LEU A 453 -26.06 30.08 14.51
C LEU A 453 -26.15 31.49 15.10
N VAL A 454 -25.46 31.72 16.22
CA VAL A 454 -25.51 32.94 17.00
C VAL A 454 -24.34 33.86 16.64
N PHE A 455 -23.12 33.32 16.55
CA PHE A 455 -21.95 34.13 16.22
C PHE A 455 -21.84 34.40 14.72
N GLU A 456 -21.47 35.65 14.38
CA GLU A 456 -21.29 36.06 12.98
C GLU A 456 -20.15 35.28 12.30
N ASN A 457 -19.11 34.90 13.04
CA ASN A 457 -18.02 34.09 12.50
C ASN A 457 -18.45 32.68 12.08
N SER A 458 -19.30 32.01 12.87
CA SER A 458 -19.88 30.71 12.53
C SER A 458 -20.78 30.80 11.30
N LYS A 459 -21.58 31.88 11.18
CA LYS A 459 -22.42 32.15 10.00
C LYS A 459 -21.58 32.34 8.74
N ARG A 460 -20.53 33.18 8.83
CA ARG A 460 -19.67 33.51 7.69
C ARG A 460 -18.82 32.33 7.22
N LEU A 461 -18.35 31.48 8.14
CA LEU A 461 -17.69 30.22 7.77
C LEU A 461 -18.62 29.33 6.96
N CYS A 462 -19.82 29.05 7.48
CA CYS A 462 -20.79 28.19 6.82
C CYS A 462 -21.16 28.72 5.42
N GLN A 463 -21.38 30.03 5.29
CA GLN A 463 -21.64 30.68 4.01
C GLN A 463 -20.45 30.58 3.05
N ALA A 464 -19.23 30.90 3.50
CA ALA A 464 -18.04 30.86 2.67
C ALA A 464 -17.76 29.46 2.12
N MET A 465 -17.88 28.43 2.96
CA MET A 465 -17.71 27.03 2.56
C MET A 465 -18.76 26.60 1.52
N GLN A 466 -20.03 27.02 1.66
CA GLN A 466 -21.05 26.75 0.64
C GLN A 466 -20.81 27.53 -0.66
N TYR A 467 -20.35 28.78 -0.56
CA TYR A 467 -20.11 29.64 -1.72
C TYR A 467 -18.96 29.13 -2.60
N CYS A 468 -17.96 28.46 -2.03
CA CYS A 468 -16.89 27.78 -2.77
C CYS A 468 -17.41 26.84 -3.87
N TRP A 469 -18.58 26.23 -3.65
CA TRP A 469 -19.18 25.23 -4.53
C TRP A 469 -20.32 25.78 -5.38
N SER A 470 -20.56 27.09 -5.33
CA SER A 470 -21.53 27.74 -6.22
C SER A 470 -21.10 27.61 -7.68
N GLU A 471 -22.05 27.34 -8.58
CA GLU A 471 -21.80 27.28 -10.02
C GLU A 471 -21.15 28.55 -10.59
N ARG A 472 -21.25 29.68 -9.89
CA ARG A 472 -20.66 30.98 -10.29
C ARG A 472 -19.20 31.17 -9.86
N ILE A 473 -18.66 30.26 -9.05
CA ILE A 473 -17.33 30.36 -8.46
C ILE A 473 -16.52 29.10 -8.76
N PHE A 474 -17.15 27.93 -8.66
CA PHE A 474 -16.47 26.67 -8.85
C PHE A 474 -16.02 26.50 -10.32
N LEU A 475 -14.77 26.08 -10.50
CA LEU A 475 -14.22 25.62 -11.77
C LEU A 475 -13.71 24.19 -11.58
N ALA A 476 -14.14 23.27 -12.45
CA ALA A 476 -13.83 21.84 -12.31
C ALA A 476 -12.33 21.51 -12.19
N PRO A 477 -11.40 22.13 -12.94
CA PRO A 477 -9.96 21.86 -12.79
C PRO A 477 -9.40 22.26 -11.41
N LEU A 478 -10.08 23.18 -10.71
CA LEU A 478 -9.70 23.65 -9.39
C LEU A 478 -10.32 22.80 -8.27
N LEU A 479 -10.92 21.65 -8.57
CA LEU A 479 -11.53 20.79 -7.55
C LEU A 479 -10.61 20.55 -6.32
N PRO A 480 -9.31 20.18 -6.48
CA PRO A 480 -8.43 19.99 -5.34
C PRO A 480 -8.19 21.28 -4.55
N ASN A 481 -8.09 22.41 -5.26
CA ASN A 481 -7.86 23.72 -4.67
C ASN A 481 -9.10 24.20 -3.88
N PHE A 482 -10.31 23.98 -4.38
CA PHE A 482 -11.56 24.28 -3.68
C PHE A 482 -11.80 23.35 -2.46
N CYS A 483 -11.42 22.07 -2.55
CA CYS A 483 -11.39 21.18 -1.38
C CYS A 483 -10.44 21.74 -0.31
N LYS A 484 -9.21 22.10 -0.73
CA LYS A 484 -8.17 22.62 0.15
C LYS A 484 -8.58 23.91 0.85
N ILE A 485 -9.12 24.90 0.13
CA ILE A 485 -9.55 26.15 0.77
C ILE A 485 -10.73 25.95 1.72
N CYS A 486 -11.67 25.03 1.43
CA CYS A 486 -12.75 24.72 2.37
C CYS A 486 -12.20 24.17 3.69
N VAL A 487 -11.25 23.24 3.62
CA VAL A 487 -10.57 22.70 4.81
C VAL A 487 -9.74 23.77 5.50
N GLN A 488 -9.01 24.63 4.76
CA GLN A 488 -8.21 25.72 5.32
C GLN A 488 -9.06 26.78 6.03
N LEU A 489 -10.21 27.17 5.46
CA LEU A 489 -11.13 28.11 6.12
C LEU A 489 -11.68 27.52 7.42
N PHE A 490 -11.98 26.21 7.42
CA PHE A 490 -12.47 25.52 8.60
C PHE A 490 -11.38 25.34 9.67
N ALA A 491 -10.18 24.95 9.26
CA ALA A 491 -9.02 24.86 10.15
C ALA A 491 -8.67 26.23 10.74
N TYR A 492 -8.65 27.29 9.92
CA TYR A 492 -8.42 28.66 10.37
C TYR A 492 -9.45 29.11 11.43
N TYR A 493 -10.73 28.79 11.22
CA TYR A 493 -11.76 29.03 12.22
C TYR A 493 -11.45 28.30 13.52
N ILE A 494 -11.16 27.00 13.46
CA ILE A 494 -10.82 26.18 14.64
C ILE A 494 -9.60 26.73 15.37
N ASP A 495 -8.54 27.08 14.65
CA ASP A 495 -7.27 27.56 15.22
C ASP A 495 -7.45 28.84 16.03
N ILE A 496 -8.30 29.76 15.56
CA ILE A 496 -8.64 30.98 16.31
C ILE A 496 -9.32 30.61 17.63
N TRP A 497 -10.28 29.68 17.61
CA TRP A 497 -11.02 29.30 18.82
C TRP A 497 -10.20 28.43 19.77
N LYS A 498 -9.36 27.51 19.27
CA LYS A 498 -8.86 26.35 20.02
C LYS A 498 -8.06 26.69 21.27
N ALA A 499 -6.88 27.27 21.11
CA ALA A 499 -6.02 27.54 22.26
C ALA A 499 -6.65 28.53 23.27
N PRO A 500 -7.25 29.66 22.84
CA PRO A 500 -7.88 30.60 23.78
C PRO A 500 -9.08 30.00 24.53
N LEU A 501 -9.94 29.24 23.85
CA LEU A 501 -11.13 28.64 24.46
C LEU A 501 -10.75 27.54 25.43
N LEU A 502 -9.85 26.62 25.06
CA LEU A 502 -9.41 25.54 25.95
C LEU A 502 -8.73 26.07 27.20
N ASN A 503 -7.91 27.13 27.09
CA ASN A 503 -7.31 27.79 28.25
C ASN A 503 -8.38 28.41 29.16
N THR A 504 -9.37 29.08 28.57
CA THR A 504 -10.49 29.68 29.32
C THR A 504 -11.30 28.61 30.07
N VAL A 505 -11.64 27.51 29.38
CA VAL A 505 -12.35 26.35 29.94
C VAL A 505 -11.55 25.73 31.08
N ALA A 506 -10.23 25.58 30.93
CA ALA A 506 -9.37 25.02 31.98
C ALA A 506 -9.37 25.90 33.25
N VAL A 507 -9.36 27.22 33.11
CA VAL A 507 -9.45 28.16 34.25
C VAL A 507 -10.79 28.00 34.97
N ILE A 508 -11.91 27.94 34.24
CA ILE A 508 -13.25 27.76 34.85
C ILE A 508 -13.36 26.40 35.53
N ASN A 509 -12.89 25.33 34.88
CA ASN A 509 -12.91 23.97 35.43
C ASN A 509 -11.99 23.83 36.66
N SER A 510 -10.98 24.69 36.82
CA SER A 510 -10.17 24.78 38.04
C SER A 510 -10.84 25.53 39.20
N GLY A 511 -12.03 26.11 38.97
CA GLY A 511 -12.80 26.87 39.97
C GLY A 511 -12.40 28.34 40.11
N ASN A 512 -11.58 28.86 39.18
CA ASN A 512 -11.13 30.25 39.18
C ASN A 512 -12.05 31.13 38.31
N LYS A 513 -12.23 32.41 38.70
CA LYS A 513 -12.96 33.39 37.86
C LYS A 513 -12.11 33.81 36.67
N VAL A 514 -12.72 33.86 35.49
CA VAL A 514 -12.08 34.32 34.25
C VAL A 514 -12.28 35.82 34.06
N ASP A 515 -11.20 36.52 33.71
CA ASP A 515 -11.28 37.87 33.16
C ASP A 515 -11.40 37.81 31.63
N PHE A 516 -12.62 37.93 31.11
CA PHE A 516 -12.90 37.89 29.67
C PHE A 516 -12.28 39.05 28.88
N SER A 517 -11.84 40.12 29.53
CA SER A 517 -11.12 41.21 28.86
C SER A 517 -9.69 40.83 28.47
N ALA A 518 -9.11 39.83 29.14
CA ALA A 518 -7.76 39.32 28.89
C ALA A 518 -7.73 38.09 27.96
N VAL A 519 -8.90 37.53 27.60
CA VAL A 519 -8.98 36.38 26.69
C VAL A 519 -8.75 36.87 25.25
N PRO A 520 -7.88 36.22 24.47
CA PRO A 520 -7.63 36.55 23.06
C PRO A 520 -8.79 36.12 22.12
N LEU A 521 -10.02 36.24 22.61
CA LEU A 521 -11.30 36.08 21.90
C LEU A 521 -12.21 37.23 22.34
N TYR A 522 -11.90 38.44 21.87
CA TYR A 522 -12.53 39.69 22.29
C TYR A 522 -14.05 39.80 22.03
N PHE A 523 -14.61 38.87 21.26
CA PHE A 523 -16.04 38.73 21.03
C PHE A 523 -16.77 37.94 22.13
N LEU A 524 -16.05 37.26 23.03
CA LEU A 524 -16.60 36.66 24.25
C LEU A 524 -16.60 37.69 25.38
N SER A 525 -17.71 37.81 26.11
CA SER A 525 -17.83 38.80 27.20
C SER A 525 -18.28 38.18 28.53
N THR A 526 -18.87 36.98 28.50
CA THR A 526 -19.46 36.30 29.67
C THR A 526 -19.22 34.79 29.62
N GLU A 527 -19.32 34.12 30.77
CA GLU A 527 -19.30 32.65 30.85
C GLU A 527 -20.44 32.00 30.03
N GLU A 528 -21.56 32.71 29.88
CA GLU A 528 -22.69 32.26 29.06
C GLU A 528 -22.34 32.22 27.56
N ASP A 529 -21.43 33.08 27.09
CA ASP A 529 -21.00 33.09 25.68
C ASP A 529 -20.24 31.80 25.31
N LEU A 530 -19.64 31.10 26.27
CA LEU A 530 -19.03 29.78 26.06
C LEU A 530 -20.08 28.70 25.77
N LEU A 531 -21.26 28.81 26.39
CA LEU A 531 -22.38 27.90 26.14
C LEU A 531 -23.00 28.17 24.76
N PHE A 532 -23.12 29.45 24.38
CA PHE A 532 -23.50 29.81 23.01
C PHE A 532 -22.48 29.32 21.97
N ALA A 533 -21.18 29.37 22.27
CA ALA A 533 -20.15 28.84 21.38
C ALA A 533 -20.29 27.32 21.20
N GLY A 534 -20.53 26.59 22.31
CA GLY A 534 -20.82 25.15 22.26
C GLY A 534 -22.06 24.80 21.45
N SER A 535 -23.09 25.67 21.46
CA SER A 535 -24.29 25.52 20.62
C SER A 535 -23.99 25.77 19.14
N ASP A 536 -23.22 26.81 18.83
CA ASP A 536 -22.80 27.12 17.46
C ASP A 536 -21.93 26.01 16.85
N PHE A 537 -20.98 25.46 17.61
CA PHE A 537 -20.17 24.32 17.17
C PHE A 537 -21.02 23.10 16.84
N HIS A 538 -22.02 22.80 17.67
CA HIS A 538 -22.95 21.70 17.43
C HIS A 538 -23.78 21.90 16.15
N VAL A 539 -24.36 23.09 15.97
CA VAL A 539 -25.15 23.42 14.78
C VAL A 539 -24.27 23.43 13.52
N LEU A 540 -23.05 23.95 13.62
CA LEU A 540 -22.09 23.99 12.52
C LEU A 540 -21.67 22.57 12.11
N TYR A 541 -21.36 21.69 13.07
CA TYR A 541 -21.07 20.28 12.81
C TYR A 541 -22.20 19.62 12.01
N LYS A 542 -23.46 19.81 12.46
CA LYS A 542 -24.63 19.25 11.78
C LYS A 542 -24.81 19.80 10.36
N LYS A 543 -24.67 21.12 10.17
CA LYS A 543 -24.80 21.76 8.85
C LYS A 543 -23.71 21.32 7.88
N ILE A 544 -22.47 21.14 8.34
CA ILE A 544 -21.38 20.64 7.49
C ILE A 544 -21.67 19.20 7.05
N CYS A 545 -22.03 18.32 7.99
CA CYS A 545 -22.30 16.91 7.70
C CYS A 545 -23.55 16.69 6.84
N GLN A 546 -24.58 17.53 6.97
CA GLN A 546 -25.85 17.38 6.25
C GLN A 546 -25.87 18.13 4.91
N ASP A 547 -25.47 19.41 4.91
CA ASP A 547 -25.64 20.29 3.76
C ASP A 547 -24.38 20.31 2.89
N LEU A 548 -23.20 20.56 3.49
CA LEU A 548 -21.96 20.71 2.74
C LEU A 548 -21.49 19.39 2.13
N PHE A 549 -21.55 18.29 2.88
CA PHE A 549 -21.13 16.98 2.40
C PHE A 549 -21.89 16.57 1.12
N ALA A 550 -23.20 16.81 1.07
CA ALA A 550 -24.00 16.52 -0.11
C ALA A 550 -23.58 17.35 -1.32
N ILE A 551 -23.26 18.64 -1.12
CA ILE A 551 -22.81 19.54 -2.18
C ILE A 551 -21.43 19.11 -2.71
N VAL A 552 -20.45 18.91 -1.82
CA VAL A 552 -19.09 18.51 -2.22
C VAL A 552 -19.13 17.17 -2.94
N LYS A 553 -19.90 16.21 -2.42
CA LYS A 553 -20.08 14.90 -3.02
C LYS A 553 -20.57 14.99 -4.47
N ALA A 554 -21.60 15.80 -4.74
CA ALA A 554 -22.14 15.96 -6.09
C ALA A 554 -21.09 16.46 -7.11
N HIS A 555 -20.12 17.27 -6.67
CA HIS A 555 -19.01 17.72 -7.53
C HIS A 555 -17.87 16.70 -7.65
N VAL A 556 -17.68 15.85 -6.63
CA VAL A 556 -16.62 14.84 -6.56
C VAL A 556 -17.02 13.52 -7.25
N ASP A 557 -18.31 13.18 -7.27
CA ASP A 557 -18.87 11.96 -7.91
C ASP A 557 -18.44 11.79 -9.37
N VAL A 558 -18.15 12.89 -10.08
CA VAL A 558 -17.69 12.86 -11.47
C VAL A 558 -16.25 12.33 -11.60
N PHE A 559 -15.46 12.35 -10.51
CA PHE A 559 -14.04 12.06 -10.52
C PHE A 559 -13.64 10.82 -9.70
N THR A 560 -14.52 10.30 -8.84
CA THR A 560 -14.25 9.12 -8.01
C THR A 560 -15.52 8.33 -7.72
N ASP A 561 -15.39 7.01 -7.74
CA ASP A 561 -16.48 6.07 -7.43
C ASP A 561 -16.81 5.99 -5.92
N ASP A 562 -15.89 6.46 -5.05
CA ASP A 562 -16.06 6.47 -3.58
C ASP A 562 -16.01 7.89 -2.99
N SER A 563 -16.83 8.77 -3.56
CA SER A 563 -16.97 10.16 -3.14
C SER A 563 -17.40 10.33 -1.68
N GLN A 564 -18.17 9.39 -1.14
CA GLN A 564 -18.67 9.44 0.24
C GLN A 564 -17.54 9.29 1.24
N THR A 565 -16.67 8.30 1.03
CA THR A 565 -15.51 8.08 1.89
C THR A 565 -14.54 9.24 1.77
N PHE A 566 -14.26 9.70 0.54
CA PHE A 566 -13.39 10.84 0.30
C PHE A 566 -13.83 12.11 1.05
N VAL A 567 -15.12 12.49 0.96
CA VAL A 567 -15.63 13.68 1.66
C VAL A 567 -15.57 13.51 3.18
N THR A 568 -15.83 12.29 3.68
CA THR A 568 -15.75 12.00 5.12
C THR A 568 -14.32 12.13 5.64
N GLU A 569 -13.35 11.59 4.92
CA GLU A 569 -11.91 11.68 5.25
C GLU A 569 -11.40 13.13 5.15
N LEU A 570 -11.81 13.86 4.11
CA LEU A 570 -11.40 15.25 3.87
C LEU A 570 -11.68 16.18 5.06
N PHE A 571 -12.82 16.00 5.73
CA PHE A 571 -13.24 16.83 6.86
C PHE A 571 -13.05 16.19 8.23
N GLN A 572 -12.47 14.98 8.31
CA GLN A 572 -12.37 14.21 9.55
C GLN A 572 -11.64 14.96 10.67
N GLU A 573 -10.45 15.50 10.40
CA GLU A 573 -9.63 16.19 11.41
C GLU A 573 -10.25 17.51 11.87
N PRO A 574 -10.71 18.42 10.98
CA PRO A 574 -11.44 19.61 11.40
C PRO A 574 -12.72 19.30 12.19
N LEU A 575 -13.50 18.30 11.78
CA LEU A 575 -14.71 17.90 12.49
C LEU A 575 -14.40 17.32 13.88
N ALA A 576 -13.33 16.54 14.01
CA ALA A 576 -12.87 16.03 15.31
C ALA A 576 -12.45 17.17 16.24
N SER A 577 -11.71 18.16 15.72
CA SER A 577 -11.32 19.34 16.50
C SER A 577 -12.51 20.22 16.87
N LEU A 578 -13.51 20.38 15.99
CA LEU A 578 -14.75 21.09 16.32
C LEU A 578 -15.53 20.37 17.44
N ALA A 579 -15.60 19.04 17.38
CA ALA A 579 -16.23 18.22 18.42
C ALA A 579 -15.48 18.30 19.76
N GLU A 580 -14.15 18.43 19.76
CA GLU A 580 -13.32 18.68 20.95
C GLU A 580 -13.65 20.03 21.60
N LEU A 581 -13.81 21.09 20.79
CA LEU A 581 -14.21 22.41 21.28
C LEU A 581 -15.63 22.39 21.85
N GLU A 582 -16.55 21.74 21.14
CA GLU A 582 -17.91 21.53 21.60
C GLU A 582 -17.94 20.80 22.96
N ALA A 583 -17.25 19.67 23.08
CA ALA A 583 -17.17 18.90 24.32
C ALA A 583 -16.59 19.74 25.48
N SER A 584 -15.60 20.57 25.19
CA SER A 584 -14.96 21.45 26.17
C SER A 584 -15.94 22.52 26.69
N CYS A 585 -16.72 23.17 25.81
CA CYS A 585 -17.78 24.10 26.22
C CYS A 585 -18.82 23.43 27.11
N TRP A 586 -19.26 22.21 26.76
CA TRP A 586 -20.24 21.50 27.57
C TRP A 586 -19.67 20.97 28.89
N SER A 587 -18.35 20.70 28.97
CA SER A 587 -17.68 20.40 30.24
C SER A 587 -17.75 21.58 31.21
N THR A 588 -17.61 22.81 30.72
CA THR A 588 -17.78 24.02 31.52
C THR A 588 -19.22 24.13 32.04
N ALA A 589 -20.21 23.81 31.20
CA ALA A 589 -21.61 23.75 31.62
C ALA A 589 -21.81 22.76 32.78
N VAL A 590 -21.19 21.58 32.70
CA VAL A 590 -21.22 20.58 33.78
C VAL A 590 -20.62 21.16 35.06
N THR A 591 -19.43 21.77 35.00
CA THR A 591 -18.79 22.39 36.17
C THR A 591 -19.67 23.48 36.80
N MET A 592 -20.23 24.38 35.99
CA MET A 592 -21.06 25.50 36.45
C MET A 592 -22.35 25.00 37.13
N VAL A 593 -23.07 24.08 36.49
CA VAL A 593 -24.32 23.52 37.03
C VAL A 593 -24.02 22.68 38.28
N SER A 594 -22.96 21.86 38.25
CA SER A 594 -22.50 21.09 39.42
C SER A 594 -22.14 21.99 40.60
N ALA A 595 -21.48 23.13 40.35
CA ALA A 595 -21.14 24.09 41.40
C ALA A 595 -22.38 24.68 42.08
N GLU A 596 -23.42 25.03 41.30
CA GLU A 596 -24.70 25.48 41.86
C GLU A 596 -25.40 24.39 42.66
N CYS A 597 -25.40 23.14 42.17
CA CYS A 597 -25.96 21.99 42.91
C CYS A 597 -25.21 21.75 44.24
N LYS A 598 -23.88 21.88 44.23
CA LYS A 598 -23.01 21.67 45.41
C LYS A 598 -23.25 22.70 46.53
N LYS A 599 -23.73 23.92 46.23
CA LYS A 599 -24.01 24.95 47.25
C LYS A 599 -25.08 24.50 48.27
N VAL A 600 -25.97 23.59 47.89
CA VAL A 600 -27.04 23.07 48.76
C VAL A 600 -26.56 21.92 49.65
N LEU A 601 -25.53 21.17 49.23
CA LEU A 601 -25.05 19.95 49.89
C LEU A 601 -24.58 20.11 51.35
N PRO A 602 -23.99 21.23 51.81
CA PRO A 602 -23.64 21.41 53.22
C PRO A 602 -24.83 21.25 54.19
N ALA A 603 -26.06 21.40 53.72
CA ALA A 603 -27.28 21.16 54.50
C ALA A 603 -27.40 19.72 55.04
N ILE A 604 -26.69 18.74 54.46
CA ILE A 604 -26.58 17.36 54.97
C ILE A 604 -26.15 17.33 56.44
N ARG A 605 -25.28 18.27 56.87
CA ARG A 605 -24.79 18.33 58.25
C ARG A 605 -25.90 18.59 59.28
N THR A 606 -27.04 19.12 58.85
CA THR A 606 -28.21 19.34 59.72
C THR A 606 -28.84 18.03 60.19
N VAL A 607 -28.68 16.93 59.44
CA VAL A 607 -29.19 15.59 59.79
C VAL A 607 -28.61 15.11 61.13
N LYS A 608 -27.33 15.40 61.40
CA LYS A 608 -26.70 15.06 62.69
C LYS A 608 -27.42 15.75 63.84
N GLY A 609 -27.68 17.06 63.73
CA GLY A 609 -28.38 17.83 64.77
C GLY A 609 -29.85 17.43 64.94
N GLN A 610 -30.47 16.82 63.94
CA GLN A 610 -31.87 16.38 64.00
C GLN A 610 -32.06 15.11 64.83
N TYR A 611 -31.11 14.18 64.82
CA TYR A 611 -31.26 12.85 65.43
C TYR A 611 -30.32 12.60 66.62
N GLN A 612 -29.15 13.23 66.68
CA GLN A 612 -28.16 13.01 67.75
C GLN A 612 -28.69 13.45 69.11
N MET A 613 -28.71 12.53 70.10
CA MET A 613 -29.17 12.80 71.46
C MET A 613 -30.60 13.38 71.53
N THR A 614 -31.46 13.00 70.57
CA THR A 614 -32.85 13.42 70.52
C THR A 614 -33.79 12.22 70.69
N ASN A 615 -34.96 12.44 71.31
CA ASN A 615 -36.02 11.43 71.37
C ASN A 615 -36.88 11.39 70.10
N LYS A 616 -36.39 11.90 68.96
CA LYS A 616 -37.16 11.89 67.72
C LYS A 616 -37.39 10.45 67.23
N PRO A 617 -38.59 10.16 66.70
CA PRO A 617 -38.86 8.88 66.06
C PRO A 617 -38.00 8.70 64.79
N PRO A 618 -37.89 7.47 64.26
CA PRO A 618 -37.29 7.20 62.96
C PRO A 618 -37.81 8.13 61.84
N PRO A 619 -36.94 8.57 60.92
CA PRO A 619 -37.36 9.35 59.74
C PRO A 619 -38.38 8.60 58.88
N THR A 620 -39.33 9.34 58.31
CA THR A 620 -40.36 8.84 57.38
C THR A 620 -40.48 9.67 56.10
N THR A 621 -39.81 10.83 56.03
CA THR A 621 -39.82 11.74 54.88
C THR A 621 -38.39 12.16 54.53
N PRO A 622 -38.07 12.39 53.24
CA PRO A 622 -36.79 12.96 52.82
C PRO A 622 -36.57 14.37 53.39
N SER A 623 -35.30 14.78 53.43
CA SER A 623 -34.89 16.11 53.89
C SER A 623 -35.32 17.20 52.91
N THR A 624 -35.72 18.35 53.44
CA THR A 624 -36.27 19.48 52.65
C THR A 624 -35.28 20.14 51.69
N TYR A 625 -33.97 19.86 51.82
CA TYR A 625 -32.96 20.40 50.92
C TYR A 625 -32.82 19.58 49.62
N VAL A 626 -33.34 18.35 49.56
CA VAL A 626 -33.11 17.42 48.44
C VAL A 626 -33.65 17.95 47.09
N PRO A 627 -34.89 18.48 46.98
CA PRO A 627 -35.37 19.01 45.70
C PRO A 627 -34.55 20.20 45.18
N ASN A 628 -33.96 20.98 46.10
CA ASN A 628 -33.13 22.13 45.75
C ASN A 628 -31.75 21.74 45.17
N ILE A 629 -31.32 20.48 45.34
CA ILE A 629 -30.10 19.96 44.71
C ILE A 629 -30.28 19.83 43.19
N ILE A 630 -31.49 19.46 42.73
CA ILE A 630 -31.77 19.13 41.33
C ILE A 630 -32.26 20.33 40.52
N ARG A 631 -32.83 21.35 41.17
CA ARG A 631 -33.34 22.57 40.52
C ARG A 631 -32.39 23.22 39.49
N PRO A 632 -31.07 23.38 39.76
CA PRO A 632 -30.15 23.95 38.77
C PRO A 632 -30.03 23.11 37.48
N MET A 633 -30.20 21.78 37.57
CA MET A 633 -30.20 20.88 36.41
C MET A 633 -31.47 21.07 35.56
N GLN A 634 -32.63 21.28 36.20
CA GLN A 634 -33.90 21.56 35.51
C GLN A 634 -33.83 22.87 34.72
N GLU A 635 -33.37 23.96 35.36
CA GLU A 635 -33.20 25.27 34.73
C GLU A 635 -32.23 25.23 33.54
N PHE A 636 -31.16 24.44 33.63
CA PHE A 636 -30.22 24.23 32.52
C PHE A 636 -30.86 23.51 31.32
N LEU A 637 -31.62 22.44 31.58
CA LEU A 637 -32.29 21.67 30.52
C LEU A 637 -33.42 22.43 29.84
N GLU A 638 -34.17 23.26 30.58
CA GLU A 638 -35.20 24.11 29.99
C GLU A 638 -34.60 25.12 29.00
N LYS A 639 -33.41 25.63 29.31
CA LYS A 639 -32.73 26.64 28.49
C LYS A 639 -31.98 26.06 27.30
N TRP A 640 -31.28 24.92 27.49
CA TRP A 640 -30.36 24.37 26.49
C TRP A 640 -30.78 23.02 25.91
N GLY A 641 -31.76 22.35 26.52
CA GLY A 641 -32.15 20.97 26.18
C GLY A 641 -32.67 20.77 24.76
N VAL A 642 -33.07 21.84 24.06
CA VAL A 642 -33.49 21.79 22.65
C VAL A 642 -32.33 21.46 21.70
N HIS A 643 -31.08 21.72 22.12
CA HIS A 643 -29.88 21.51 21.31
C HIS A 643 -29.23 20.14 21.54
N PHE A 644 -29.77 19.31 22.43
CA PHE A 644 -29.21 17.99 22.75
C PHE A 644 -30.07 16.87 22.19
N ASP A 645 -29.42 15.88 21.58
CA ASP A 645 -30.06 14.59 21.36
C ASP A 645 -30.21 13.82 22.69
N ALA A 646 -30.97 12.73 22.67
CA ALA A 646 -31.25 11.95 23.88
C ALA A 646 -29.97 11.40 24.54
N ALA A 647 -28.97 11.02 23.74
CA ALA A 647 -27.73 10.44 24.22
C ALA A 647 -26.84 11.48 24.92
N LYS A 648 -26.66 12.64 24.29
CA LYS A 648 -25.86 13.75 24.84
C LYS A 648 -26.52 14.35 26.06
N ARG A 649 -27.86 14.47 26.06
CA ARG A 649 -28.62 14.87 27.25
C ARG A 649 -28.35 13.92 28.42
N GLN A 650 -28.36 12.61 28.17
CA GLN A 650 -28.06 11.62 29.20
C GLN A 650 -26.62 11.73 29.70
N GLN A 651 -25.65 11.90 28.80
CA GLN A 651 -24.23 12.04 29.14
C GLN A 651 -23.95 13.26 30.02
N LEU A 652 -24.49 14.43 29.67
CA LEU A 652 -24.28 15.66 30.44
C LEU A 652 -24.90 15.56 31.83
N LEU A 653 -26.14 15.08 31.91
CA LEU A 653 -26.79 14.91 33.20
C LEU A 653 -26.07 13.89 34.07
N GLN A 654 -25.57 12.79 33.48
CA GLN A 654 -24.80 11.79 34.21
C GLN A 654 -23.54 12.41 34.82
N ALA A 655 -22.79 13.20 34.06
CA ALA A 655 -21.58 13.86 34.54
C ALA A 655 -21.85 14.81 35.72
N ILE A 656 -22.93 15.61 35.64
CA ILE A 656 -23.34 16.52 36.73
C ILE A 656 -23.74 15.70 37.97
N VAL A 657 -24.57 14.66 37.80
CA VAL A 657 -25.05 13.81 38.89
C VAL A 657 -23.89 13.08 39.58
N GLU A 658 -22.90 12.57 38.84
CA GLU A 658 -21.72 11.91 39.40
C GLU A 658 -20.89 12.84 40.29
N GLU A 659 -20.64 14.08 39.86
CA GLU A 659 -19.92 15.07 40.68
C GLU A 659 -20.68 15.46 41.95
N VAL A 660 -22.00 15.61 41.85
CA VAL A 660 -22.86 15.93 43.00
C VAL A 660 -22.90 14.75 43.99
N CYS A 661 -23.02 13.52 43.48
CA CYS A 661 -23.04 12.31 44.29
C CYS A 661 -21.71 12.05 45.00
N ASP A 662 -20.57 12.38 44.38
CA ASP A 662 -19.25 12.24 44.99
C ASP A 662 -19.10 13.14 46.25
N VAL A 663 -19.55 14.39 46.15
CA VAL A 663 -19.55 15.31 47.30
C VAL A 663 -20.57 14.88 48.34
N TYR A 664 -21.77 14.46 47.91
CA TYR A 664 -22.81 13.92 48.79
C TYR A 664 -22.31 12.70 49.59
N SER A 665 -21.62 11.76 48.92
CA SER A 665 -21.01 10.57 49.53
C SER A 665 -19.97 10.94 50.59
N THR A 666 -19.12 11.92 50.29
CA THR A 666 -18.05 12.35 51.19
C THR A 666 -18.64 12.98 52.45
N LEU A 667 -19.58 13.92 52.30
CA LEU A 667 -20.26 14.57 53.42
C LEU A 667 -21.07 13.59 54.27
N SER A 668 -21.74 12.62 53.62
CA SER A 668 -22.48 11.55 54.31
C SER A 668 -21.57 10.65 55.13
N SER A 669 -20.40 10.29 54.58
CA SER A 669 -19.40 9.45 55.26
C SER A 669 -18.76 10.18 56.45
N GLU A 670 -18.42 11.47 56.30
CA GLU A 670 -17.93 12.31 57.39
C GLU A 670 -18.95 12.42 58.53
N LEU A 671 -20.24 12.62 58.18
CA LEU A 671 -21.33 12.71 59.15
C LEU A 671 -21.48 11.42 59.95
N LEU A 672 -21.54 10.27 59.27
CA LEU A 672 -21.70 8.96 59.92
C LEU A 672 -20.48 8.57 60.75
N ARG A 673 -19.27 8.83 60.27
CA ARG A 673 -18.03 8.61 61.03
C ARG A 673 -18.02 9.44 62.31
N SER A 674 -18.36 10.72 62.20
CA SER A 674 -18.43 11.62 63.35
C SER A 674 -19.53 11.23 64.36
N ALA A 675 -20.62 10.59 63.91
CA ALA A 675 -21.66 10.05 64.77
C ALA A 675 -21.20 8.77 65.49
N LEU A 676 -20.52 7.86 64.77
CA LEU A 676 -19.97 6.61 65.31
C LEU A 676 -18.89 6.83 66.37
N GLU A 677 -17.91 7.70 66.10
CA GLU A 677 -16.84 8.04 67.05
C GLU A 677 -17.41 8.60 68.38
N LEU A 678 -18.49 9.39 68.29
CA LEU A 678 -19.19 9.93 69.45
C LEU A 678 -19.98 8.83 70.19
N GLU A 679 -20.62 7.91 69.47
CA GLU A 679 -21.36 6.79 70.05
C GLU A 679 -20.42 5.81 70.80
N GLU A 680 -19.25 5.51 70.24
CA GLU A 680 -18.20 4.70 70.90
C GLU A 680 -17.62 5.39 72.15
N SER A 681 -17.42 6.71 72.09
CA SER A 681 -17.02 7.52 73.25
C SER A 681 -18.06 7.48 74.38
N LEU A 682 -19.35 7.45 74.04
CA LEU A 682 -20.44 7.32 75.02
C LEU A 682 -20.57 5.90 75.57
N LYS A 683 -20.38 4.87 74.73
CA LYS A 683 -20.38 3.45 75.14
C LYS A 683 -19.22 3.15 76.09
N SER A 684 -18.02 3.63 75.77
CA SER A 684 -16.83 3.47 76.65
C SER A 684 -17.00 4.18 77.99
N ARG A 685 -17.61 5.37 78.03
CA ARG A 685 -17.96 6.08 79.28
C ARG A 685 -19.07 5.40 80.09
N LYS A 686 -20.05 4.73 79.44
CA LYS A 686 -21.07 3.91 80.13
C LYS A 686 -20.48 2.64 80.72
N LEU A 687 -19.57 1.97 80.02
CA LEU A 687 -18.85 0.78 80.49
C LEU A 687 -17.96 1.07 81.71
N GLN A 688 -17.37 2.27 81.82
CA GLN A 688 -16.59 2.67 82.99
C GLN A 688 -17.44 2.99 84.24
N ARG A 689 -18.76 3.14 84.13
CA ARG A 689 -19.65 3.51 85.25
C ARG A 689 -20.44 2.36 85.87
N HIS A 690 -20.38 1.13 85.33
CA HIS A 690 -21.10 -0.02 85.87
C HIS A 690 -20.17 -1.16 86.32
N SER A 691 -19.79 -1.12 87.61
CA SER A 691 -19.34 -2.29 88.38
C SER A 691 -20.31 -2.56 89.54
N SER A 692 -21.61 -2.71 89.25
CA SER A 692 -22.54 -3.42 90.13
C SER A 692 -23.95 -3.49 89.55
N SER A 693 -24.55 -4.66 89.74
CA SER A 693 -25.96 -5.04 89.53
C SER A 693 -26.44 -5.37 88.11
N SER A 694 -27.03 -6.56 88.03
CA SER A 694 -27.74 -7.15 86.90
C SER A 694 -29.09 -6.47 86.69
N SER A 695 -29.45 -6.16 85.44
CA SER A 695 -30.84 -6.24 84.98
C SER A 695 -30.90 -6.31 83.45
N THR A 696 -31.56 -7.38 83.00
CA THR A 696 -32.22 -7.53 81.71
C THR A 696 -33.28 -6.44 81.53
N LEU A 697 -33.18 -5.59 80.50
CA LEU A 697 -34.31 -4.89 79.87
C LEU A 697 -33.88 -4.09 78.60
N ALA A 698 -34.67 -4.28 77.53
CA ALA A 698 -34.78 -3.49 76.29
C ALA A 698 -33.63 -3.52 75.26
N ASN A 699 -33.60 -4.56 74.43
CA ASN A 699 -32.65 -4.74 73.32
C ASN A 699 -33.15 -4.24 71.94
N ASN A 700 -34.10 -3.30 71.86
CA ASN A 700 -34.72 -2.88 70.58
C ASN A 700 -34.74 -1.35 70.30
N ALA A 701 -33.94 -0.54 70.99
CA ALA A 701 -33.84 0.89 70.66
C ALA A 701 -32.86 1.13 69.50
N ILE A 702 -33.38 1.56 68.34
CA ILE A 702 -32.59 1.97 67.16
C ILE A 702 -31.64 3.10 67.56
N SER A 703 -30.34 2.97 67.26
CA SER A 703 -29.33 3.96 67.62
C SER A 703 -29.52 5.26 66.83
N ASP A 704 -29.02 6.38 67.37
CA ASP A 704 -29.07 7.68 66.68
C ASP A 704 -28.34 7.63 65.33
N THR A 705 -27.24 6.88 65.26
CA THR A 705 -26.49 6.63 64.02
C THR A 705 -27.33 5.87 62.99
N GLU A 706 -28.13 4.90 63.43
CA GLU A 706 -29.03 4.15 62.55
C GLU A 706 -30.20 5.01 62.06
N LYS A 707 -30.72 5.94 62.88
CA LYS A 707 -31.70 6.95 62.43
C LYS A 707 -31.11 7.90 61.37
N MET A 708 -29.85 8.32 61.53
CA MET A 708 -29.15 9.13 60.53
C MET A 708 -28.93 8.36 59.22
N ARG A 709 -28.56 7.08 59.30
CA ARG A 709 -28.44 6.18 58.14
C ARG A 709 -29.76 6.06 57.38
N MET A 710 -30.88 5.85 58.09
CA MET A 710 -32.20 5.80 57.48
C MET A 710 -32.62 7.13 56.83
N GLN A 711 -32.26 8.29 57.41
CA GLN A 711 -32.54 9.60 56.77
C GLN A 711 -31.75 9.77 55.47
N LEU A 712 -30.46 9.40 55.46
CA LEU A 712 -29.62 9.49 54.27
C LEU A 712 -30.10 8.54 53.16
N LEU A 713 -30.68 7.39 53.51
CA LEU A 713 -31.28 6.47 52.55
C LEU A 713 -32.52 7.10 51.89
N LEU A 714 -33.42 7.70 52.67
CA LEU A 714 -34.61 8.40 52.14
C LEU A 714 -34.24 9.60 51.25
N ASP A 715 -33.19 10.32 51.63
CA ASP A 715 -32.67 11.44 50.84
C ASP A 715 -32.10 10.93 49.49
N LEU A 716 -31.43 9.77 49.48
CA LEU A 716 -30.89 9.15 48.27
C LEU A 716 -31.99 8.63 47.34
N GLU A 717 -33.04 8.00 47.87
CA GLU A 717 -34.20 7.54 47.10
C GLU A 717 -34.93 8.71 46.41
N GLU A 718 -35.03 9.86 47.09
CA GLU A 718 -35.64 11.07 46.52
C GLU A 718 -34.77 11.67 45.41
N ILE A 719 -33.44 11.72 45.59
CA ILE A 719 -32.50 12.13 44.54
C ILE A 719 -32.62 11.21 43.32
N GLN A 720 -32.70 9.89 43.52
CA GLN A 720 -32.87 8.94 42.43
C GLN A 720 -34.17 9.17 41.65
N ARG A 721 -35.27 9.49 42.34
CA ARG A 721 -36.57 9.78 41.71
C ARG A 721 -36.54 11.05 40.86
N GLU A 722 -35.99 12.14 41.41
CA GLU A 722 -35.89 13.43 40.72
C GLU A 722 -34.95 13.36 39.51
N VAL A 723 -33.83 12.64 39.62
CA VAL A 723 -32.92 12.39 38.50
C VAL A 723 -33.58 11.52 37.42
N ALA A 724 -34.38 10.52 37.80
CA ALA A 724 -35.16 9.72 36.86
C ALA A 724 -36.21 10.54 36.11
N ALA A 725 -36.85 11.51 36.77
CA ALA A 725 -37.80 12.44 36.15
C ALA A 725 -37.15 13.34 35.08
N LEU A 726 -35.84 13.60 35.18
CA LEU A 726 -35.06 14.35 34.17
C LEU A 726 -34.69 13.53 32.93
N GLY A 727 -34.96 12.21 32.93
CA GLY A 727 -34.69 11.29 31.82
C GLY A 727 -33.43 10.42 31.99
N LEU A 728 -32.82 10.38 33.18
CA LEU A 728 -31.67 9.52 33.49
C LEU A 728 -32.11 8.19 34.11
N GLY A 729 -31.79 7.07 33.47
CA GLY A 729 -32.06 5.75 34.05
C GLY A 729 -31.14 5.46 35.25
N VAL A 730 -31.70 5.17 36.42
CA VAL A 730 -31.01 4.91 37.71
C VAL A 730 -29.86 3.87 37.60
N LYS A 731 -29.94 2.94 36.64
CA LYS A 731 -28.89 1.93 36.36
C LYS A 731 -27.56 2.51 35.84
N HIS A 732 -27.53 3.77 35.39
CA HIS A 732 -26.35 4.39 34.77
C HIS A 732 -25.51 5.25 35.72
N CYS A 733 -25.95 5.45 36.96
CA CYS A 733 -25.27 6.33 37.92
C CYS A 733 -24.49 5.51 38.97
N ASN A 734 -23.21 5.21 38.69
CA ASN A 734 -22.33 4.49 39.61
C ASN A 734 -22.19 5.20 40.97
N GLY A 735 -22.22 6.54 40.99
CA GLY A 735 -22.14 7.34 42.22
C GLY A 735 -23.28 7.06 43.21
N LEU A 736 -24.52 6.93 42.72
CA LEU A 736 -25.69 6.65 43.56
C LEU A 736 -25.64 5.23 44.16
N GLN A 737 -25.21 4.23 43.38
CA GLN A 737 -25.04 2.86 43.87
C GLN A 737 -23.92 2.73 44.92
N ILE A 738 -22.84 3.52 44.80
CA ILE A 738 -21.74 3.55 45.77
C ILE A 738 -22.20 4.16 47.10
N VAL A 739 -23.01 5.23 47.07
CA VAL A 739 -23.59 5.82 48.28
C VAL A 739 -24.55 4.85 48.96
N GLU A 740 -25.38 4.15 48.18
CA GLU A 740 -26.31 3.13 48.68
C GLU A 740 -25.56 1.98 49.38
N LEU A 741 -24.44 1.51 48.81
CA LEU A 741 -23.55 0.50 49.41
C LEU A 741 -22.80 1.01 50.65
N ALA A 742 -22.39 2.28 50.67
CA ALA A 742 -21.69 2.89 51.82
C ALA A 742 -22.64 3.15 53.00
N VAL A 743 -23.89 3.48 52.72
CA VAL A 743 -24.95 3.73 53.72
C VAL A 743 -25.59 2.42 54.17
N GLY A 744 -25.73 1.40 53.32
CA GLY A 744 -26.43 0.12 53.56
C GLY A 744 -25.75 -0.92 54.48
N GLY A 745 -24.53 -0.66 54.97
CA GLY A 745 -23.98 -1.38 56.14
C GLY A 745 -23.26 -2.72 55.91
N ASP A 746 -23.10 -3.23 54.68
CA ASP A 746 -22.60 -4.60 54.45
C ASP A 746 -21.24 -4.73 53.73
N ALA A 747 -20.43 -3.66 53.66
CA ALA A 747 -19.11 -3.74 53.04
C ALA A 747 -18.05 -2.89 53.75
N SER A 748 -16.97 -3.57 54.15
CA SER A 748 -15.73 -2.97 54.67
C SER A 748 -15.29 -1.76 53.82
N TRP A 749 -15.27 -0.58 54.45
CA TRP A 749 -14.88 0.72 53.89
C TRP A 749 -13.57 0.69 53.07
N ASP A 750 -12.63 -0.19 53.41
CA ASP A 750 -11.34 -0.36 52.72
C ASP A 750 -11.42 -0.88 51.28
N ARG A 751 -12.50 -1.57 50.90
CA ARG A 751 -12.60 -2.22 49.57
C ARG A 751 -13.04 -1.26 48.47
N ILE A 752 -13.77 -0.19 48.83
CA ILE A 752 -14.40 0.74 47.88
C ILE A 752 -13.41 1.84 47.44
N LEU A 753 -12.52 2.28 48.32
CA LEU A 753 -11.49 3.30 48.01
C LEU A 753 -10.42 2.82 47.00
N ARG A 754 -10.26 1.50 46.80
CA ARG A 754 -9.30 0.95 45.84
C ARG A 754 -9.74 1.02 44.37
N LYS A 755 -11.02 1.30 44.07
CA LYS A 755 -11.51 1.38 42.68
C LYS A 755 -11.37 2.77 42.02
N LYS A 756 -11.04 3.83 42.77
CA LYS A 756 -10.90 5.22 42.24
C LYS A 756 -9.47 5.65 41.87
N SER A 757 -8.48 4.74 41.85
CA SER A 757 -7.11 5.07 41.45
C SER A 757 -6.67 4.26 40.23
N LYS A 758 -7.12 4.67 39.04
CA LYS A 758 -6.26 4.59 37.85
C LYS A 758 -5.60 5.96 37.69
N LYS A 759 -4.69 6.29 38.63
CA LYS A 759 -3.56 7.14 38.25
C LYS A 759 -2.86 6.41 37.12
N GLU A 760 -2.61 7.07 36.00
CA GLU A 760 -1.59 6.62 35.07
C GLU A 760 -0.33 6.35 35.89
N LYS A 761 0.03 5.07 36.01
CA LYS A 761 1.25 4.69 36.68
C LYS A 761 2.38 5.22 35.81
N SER A 762 3.15 6.15 36.34
CA SER A 762 4.48 6.46 35.79
C SER A 762 5.22 5.14 35.58
N LEU A 763 5.55 4.81 34.33
CA LEU A 763 6.25 3.58 33.99
C LEU A 763 7.72 3.71 34.41
N ALA A 764 8.25 2.68 35.07
CA ALA A 764 9.61 2.71 35.61
C ALA A 764 10.63 2.28 34.53
N GLY A 765 11.27 3.27 33.90
CA GLY A 765 12.40 3.08 32.97
C GLY A 765 12.11 2.14 31.79
N PHE A 766 13.16 1.62 31.16
CA PHE A 766 13.05 0.70 30.01
C PHE A 766 12.17 -0.53 30.28
N PRO A 767 12.29 -1.26 31.42
CA PRO A 767 11.47 -2.46 31.66
C PRO A 767 9.97 -2.15 31.79
N GLY A 768 9.61 -0.95 32.25
CA GLY A 768 8.22 -0.50 32.36
C GLY A 768 7.54 -0.26 31.01
N LEU A 769 8.32 0.00 29.95
CA LEU A 769 7.85 0.24 28.58
C LEU A 769 7.65 -1.05 27.77
N VAL A 770 8.17 -2.19 28.24
CA VAL A 770 8.05 -3.49 27.54
C VAL A 770 6.67 -4.10 27.75
N GLY A 771 5.99 -4.40 26.65
CA GLY A 771 4.65 -4.99 26.61
C GLY A 771 3.53 -3.99 26.36
N ASN A 772 2.26 -4.43 26.50
CA ASN A 772 1.07 -3.64 26.13
C ASN A 772 1.13 -3.06 24.71
N THR A 773 1.75 -3.77 23.78
CA THR A 773 1.86 -3.37 22.37
C THR A 773 0.47 -3.30 21.72
N PRO A 774 0.27 -2.43 20.71
CA PRO A 774 -1.02 -2.34 20.05
C PRO A 774 -1.31 -3.60 19.22
N LEU A 775 -2.60 -3.89 19.07
CA LEU A 775 -3.12 -4.88 18.13
C LEU A 775 -3.72 -4.08 16.96
N ILE A 776 -3.11 -4.20 15.78
CA ILE A 776 -3.48 -3.42 14.60
C ILE A 776 -4.27 -4.30 13.62
N GLU A 777 -5.24 -3.72 12.93
CA GLU A 777 -5.94 -4.42 11.84
C GLU A 777 -5.15 -4.25 10.55
N LEU A 778 -4.84 -5.37 9.89
CA LEU A 778 -4.24 -5.36 8.57
C LEU A 778 -5.37 -5.23 7.55
N THR A 779 -5.80 -3.99 7.32
CA THR A 779 -7.05 -3.69 6.59
C THR A 779 -7.03 -4.18 5.14
N SER A 780 -5.88 -4.13 4.46
CA SER A 780 -5.74 -4.60 3.09
C SER A 780 -5.89 -6.12 3.00
N LEU A 781 -5.27 -6.86 3.93
CA LEU A 781 -5.39 -8.31 4.01
C LEU A 781 -6.78 -8.75 4.48
N SER A 782 -7.40 -7.98 5.38
CA SER A 782 -8.76 -8.24 5.88
C SER A 782 -9.78 -8.11 4.75
N LYS A 783 -9.70 -7.02 3.96
CA LYS A 783 -10.51 -6.82 2.76
C LYS A 783 -10.31 -7.95 1.74
N ALA A 784 -9.07 -8.35 1.48
CA ALA A 784 -8.75 -9.37 0.49
C ALA A 784 -9.25 -10.79 0.84
N THR A 785 -9.47 -11.08 2.13
CA THR A 785 -9.86 -12.41 2.60
C THR A 785 -11.30 -12.48 3.11
N GLY A 786 -11.95 -11.34 3.33
CA GLY A 786 -13.24 -11.26 4.02
C GLY A 786 -13.18 -11.65 5.50
N CYS A 787 -11.99 -11.87 6.05
CA CYS A 787 -11.75 -12.15 7.46
C CYS A 787 -11.20 -10.91 8.16
N LYS A 788 -11.32 -10.84 9.49
CA LYS A 788 -10.65 -9.80 10.27
C LYS A 788 -9.23 -10.26 10.64
N ILE A 789 -8.22 -9.75 9.95
CA ILE A 789 -6.81 -10.09 10.21
C ILE A 789 -6.18 -9.01 11.09
N LEU A 790 -5.82 -9.40 12.31
CA LEU A 790 -5.22 -8.54 13.33
C LEU A 790 -3.77 -8.95 13.56
N ALA A 791 -2.88 -7.97 13.76
CA ALA A 791 -1.47 -8.21 13.97
C ALA A 791 -0.98 -7.53 15.23
N LYS A 792 -0.32 -8.29 16.12
CA LYS A 792 0.26 -7.78 17.35
C LYS A 792 1.59 -7.10 17.04
N ALA A 793 1.66 -5.78 17.20
CA ALA A 793 2.79 -4.95 16.76
C ALA A 793 3.97 -4.99 17.75
N GLU A 794 4.63 -6.14 17.87
CA GLU A 794 5.76 -6.33 18.80
C GLU A 794 7.03 -5.56 18.42
N PHE A 795 7.13 -5.06 17.18
CA PHE A 795 8.19 -4.14 16.77
C PHE A 795 8.14 -2.77 17.48
N LEU A 796 7.04 -2.44 18.16
CA LEU A 796 6.86 -1.20 18.93
C LEU A 796 7.29 -1.33 20.40
N ASN A 797 7.80 -2.48 20.84
CA ASN A 797 8.53 -2.53 22.12
C ASN A 797 9.76 -1.59 22.05
N PRO A 798 10.25 -1.05 23.18
CA PRO A 798 11.29 -0.01 23.18
C PRO A 798 12.65 -0.46 22.61
N GLY A 799 12.98 -1.74 22.72
CA GLY A 799 14.12 -2.39 22.05
C GLY A 799 13.78 -2.89 20.64
N GLY A 800 12.60 -2.58 20.12
CA GLY A 800 12.21 -2.75 18.71
C GLY A 800 11.91 -4.19 18.27
N SER A 801 11.63 -5.11 19.21
CA SER A 801 11.19 -6.47 18.86
C SER A 801 10.45 -7.22 19.97
N SER A 802 9.79 -8.32 19.62
CA SER A 802 9.19 -9.29 20.55
C SER A 802 10.15 -9.85 21.61
N LYS A 803 11.48 -9.80 21.39
CA LYS A 803 12.48 -10.37 22.31
C LYS A 803 12.66 -9.54 23.57
N ASP A 804 12.15 -8.31 23.62
CA ASP A 804 12.14 -7.49 24.83
C ASP A 804 11.35 -8.16 25.97
N ARG A 805 10.24 -8.81 25.64
CA ARG A 805 9.42 -9.58 26.60
C ARG A 805 10.19 -10.79 27.16
N VAL A 806 10.97 -11.44 26.30
CA VAL A 806 11.78 -12.61 26.66
C VAL A 806 12.93 -12.19 27.57
N ALA A 807 13.66 -11.14 27.19
CA ALA A 807 14.74 -10.57 28.00
C ALA A 807 14.23 -10.15 29.38
N LYS A 808 13.11 -9.42 29.43
CA LYS A 808 12.47 -9.02 30.69
C LYS A 808 12.10 -10.22 31.55
N GLY A 809 11.39 -11.20 31.00
CA GLY A 809 10.94 -12.36 31.77
C GLY A 809 12.07 -13.23 32.28
N ILE A 810 13.10 -13.49 31.45
CA ILE A 810 14.27 -14.26 31.87
C ILE A 810 15.04 -13.54 33.00
N VAL A 811 15.26 -12.23 32.88
CA VAL A 811 15.98 -11.45 33.89
C VAL A 811 15.19 -11.36 35.19
N GLU A 812 13.90 -11.01 35.14
CA GLU A 812 13.05 -10.90 36.33
C GLU A 812 12.84 -12.24 37.05
N ASP A 813 12.79 -13.34 36.29
CA ASP A 813 12.77 -14.68 36.87
C ASP A 813 14.12 -15.07 37.50
N ALA A 814 15.24 -14.75 36.85
CA ALA A 814 16.57 -14.98 37.41
C ALA A 814 16.82 -14.19 38.70
N GLU A 815 16.38 -12.92 38.74
CA GLU A 815 16.36 -12.07 39.94
C GLU A 815 15.54 -12.73 41.05
N ARG A 816 14.30 -13.14 40.75
CA ARG A 816 13.37 -13.75 41.71
C ARG A 816 13.88 -15.06 42.28
N ARG A 817 14.54 -15.88 41.47
CA ARG A 817 15.16 -17.15 41.88
C ARG A 817 16.53 -16.96 42.53
N GLY A 818 17.05 -15.74 42.61
CA GLY A 818 18.37 -15.43 43.16
C GLY A 818 19.54 -15.96 42.33
N LEU A 819 19.30 -16.31 41.05
CA LEU A 819 20.33 -16.77 40.11
C LEU A 819 21.16 -15.61 39.57
N LEU A 820 20.57 -14.42 39.48
CA LEU A 820 21.23 -13.18 39.10
C LEU A 820 21.20 -12.22 40.30
N LYS A 821 22.38 -11.82 40.78
CA LYS A 821 22.55 -10.88 41.90
C LYS A 821 22.92 -9.50 41.38
N GLU A 822 22.70 -8.46 42.18
CA GLU A 822 23.08 -7.08 41.87
C GLU A 822 24.54 -6.97 41.38
N GLY A 823 24.78 -6.25 40.28
CA GLY A 823 26.08 -6.16 39.62
C GLY A 823 26.54 -7.44 38.89
N GLY A 824 25.72 -8.48 38.82
CA GLY A 824 25.99 -9.72 38.08
C GLY A 824 26.14 -9.54 36.57
N THR A 825 26.51 -10.62 35.89
CA THR A 825 26.78 -10.61 34.44
C THR A 825 25.80 -11.49 33.68
N ILE A 826 25.03 -10.91 32.78
CA ILE A 826 24.15 -11.61 31.83
C ILE A 826 24.98 -12.06 30.64
N ILE A 827 24.91 -13.34 30.28
CA ILE A 827 25.65 -13.91 29.14
C ILE A 827 24.69 -14.68 28.24
N GLU A 828 24.74 -14.41 26.93
CA GLU A 828 23.91 -15.11 25.94
C GLU A 828 24.67 -15.35 24.64
N GLY A 829 24.43 -16.52 24.03
CA GLY A 829 24.91 -16.85 22.70
C GLY A 829 23.87 -16.48 21.65
N THR A 830 24.01 -15.34 20.97
CA THR A 830 23.03 -14.88 19.95
C THR A 830 23.62 -13.81 19.04
N SER A 831 23.27 -13.84 17.75
CA SER A 831 23.49 -12.74 16.79
C SER A 831 22.23 -11.94 16.44
N GLY A 832 21.08 -12.31 17.00
CA GLY A 832 19.77 -11.73 16.70
C GLY A 832 19.22 -10.79 17.79
N SER A 833 17.94 -10.44 17.65
CA SER A 833 17.24 -9.43 18.46
C SER A 833 17.28 -9.68 19.97
N THR A 834 17.39 -10.93 20.42
CA THR A 834 17.54 -11.27 21.86
C THR A 834 18.78 -10.62 22.48
N GLY A 835 19.89 -10.52 21.74
CA GLY A 835 21.11 -9.88 22.24
C GLY A 835 20.87 -8.41 22.52
N ILE A 836 20.18 -7.72 21.61
CA ILE A 836 19.85 -6.29 21.75
C ILE A 836 18.92 -6.06 22.94
N SER A 837 17.87 -6.87 23.06
CA SER A 837 16.92 -6.81 24.18
C SER A 837 17.60 -7.05 25.53
N LEU A 838 18.53 -8.02 25.60
CA LEU A 838 19.29 -8.31 26.82
C LEU A 838 20.28 -7.20 27.16
N SER A 839 20.99 -6.62 26.18
CA SER A 839 21.91 -5.50 26.41
C SER A 839 21.20 -4.28 27.01
N LEU A 840 20.04 -3.91 26.46
CA LEU A 840 19.24 -2.79 26.95
C LEU A 840 18.65 -3.09 28.35
N MET A 841 18.14 -4.30 28.56
CA MET A 841 17.63 -4.73 29.87
C MET A 841 18.74 -4.74 30.93
N ALA A 842 19.91 -5.28 30.59
CA ALA A 842 21.07 -5.32 31.47
C ALA A 842 21.50 -3.90 31.88
N ARG A 843 21.62 -2.98 30.91
CA ARG A 843 21.94 -1.57 31.19
C ARG A 843 20.90 -0.91 32.07
N ALA A 844 19.61 -1.13 31.82
CA ALA A 844 18.53 -0.56 32.62
C ALA A 844 18.50 -1.08 34.07
N ARG A 845 18.99 -2.31 34.30
CA ARG A 845 19.01 -2.98 35.61
C ARG A 845 20.38 -2.94 36.30
N GLY A 846 21.41 -2.37 35.68
CA GLY A 846 22.76 -2.29 36.24
C GLY A 846 23.57 -3.58 36.16
N TYR A 847 23.27 -4.47 35.22
CA TYR A 847 24.04 -5.69 34.97
C TYR A 847 25.08 -5.49 33.87
N ARG A 848 26.18 -6.24 33.96
CA ARG A 848 27.10 -6.41 32.84
C ARG A 848 26.45 -7.36 31.82
N CYS A 849 26.66 -7.12 30.53
CA CYS A 849 26.12 -7.98 29.47
C CYS A 849 27.25 -8.44 28.55
N ILE A 850 27.34 -9.74 28.29
CA ILE A 850 28.28 -10.34 27.34
C ILE A 850 27.49 -11.14 26.30
N ILE A 851 27.64 -10.77 25.03
CA ILE A 851 27.01 -11.46 23.90
C ILE A 851 28.07 -12.22 23.13
N VAL A 852 27.91 -13.54 23.05
CA VAL A 852 28.77 -14.40 22.23
C VAL A 852 28.10 -14.63 20.88
N MET A 853 28.77 -14.29 19.78
CA MET A 853 28.22 -14.44 18.44
C MET A 853 29.25 -14.91 17.42
N PRO A 854 28.81 -15.50 16.28
CA PRO A 854 29.72 -15.86 15.20
C PRO A 854 30.43 -14.64 14.57
N ASP A 855 31.65 -14.82 14.08
CA ASP A 855 32.48 -13.77 13.45
C ASP A 855 32.14 -13.48 11.99
N ASP A 856 31.25 -14.27 11.38
CA ASP A 856 30.72 -14.10 10.02
C ASP A 856 29.44 -13.25 9.96
N GLN A 857 29.01 -12.69 11.10
CA GLN A 857 27.85 -11.82 11.18
C GLN A 857 28.19 -10.40 10.71
N ALA A 858 27.17 -9.64 10.29
CA ALA A 858 27.33 -8.25 9.88
C ALA A 858 27.93 -7.40 11.00
N LYS A 859 28.97 -6.62 10.69
CA LYS A 859 29.74 -5.83 11.67
C LYS A 859 28.88 -4.79 12.40
N GLU A 860 27.85 -4.30 11.75
CA GLU A 860 26.88 -3.35 12.28
C GLU A 860 26.15 -3.95 13.49
N LYS A 861 25.89 -5.27 13.49
CA LYS A 861 25.21 -5.95 14.61
C LYS A 861 26.09 -6.00 15.85
N SER A 862 27.38 -6.30 15.72
CA SER A 862 28.32 -6.27 16.86
C SER A 862 28.53 -4.84 17.37
N GLN A 863 28.72 -3.87 16.47
CA GLN A 863 28.87 -2.46 16.83
C GLN A 863 27.66 -1.92 17.59
N LEU A 864 26.44 -2.26 17.16
CA LEU A 864 25.22 -1.82 17.84
C LEU A 864 25.12 -2.37 19.28
N LEU A 865 25.49 -3.64 19.49
CA LEU A 865 25.52 -4.23 20.82
C LEU A 865 26.55 -3.57 21.74
N GLU A 866 27.73 -3.25 21.20
CA GLU A 866 28.77 -2.51 21.92
C GLU A 866 28.30 -1.10 22.30
N GLN A 867 27.56 -0.41 21.42
CA GLN A 867 26.95 0.89 21.73
C GLN A 867 25.86 0.81 22.80
N PHE A 868 25.09 -0.29 22.84
CA PHE A 868 24.22 -0.62 23.96
C PHE A 868 24.99 -1.13 25.19
N GLY A 869 26.32 -1.12 25.12
CA GLY A 869 27.22 -1.37 26.21
C GLY A 869 27.30 -2.83 26.62
N ALA A 870 27.02 -3.77 25.71
CA ALA A 870 27.40 -5.15 25.87
C ALA A 870 28.84 -5.38 25.39
N GLU A 871 29.52 -6.33 26.01
CA GLU A 871 30.78 -6.86 25.50
C GLU A 871 30.47 -7.93 24.47
N VAL A 872 31.09 -7.85 23.29
CA VAL A 872 30.87 -8.81 22.22
C VAL A 872 32.06 -9.76 22.12
N VAL A 873 31.79 -11.06 22.21
CA VAL A 873 32.79 -12.12 22.02
C VAL A 873 32.51 -12.80 20.69
N LEU A 874 33.40 -12.59 19.72
CA LEU A 874 33.31 -13.20 18.41
C LEU A 874 33.95 -14.59 18.42
N VAL A 875 33.24 -15.58 17.87
CA VAL A 875 33.72 -16.96 17.72
C VAL A 875 33.57 -17.42 16.28
N LYS A 876 34.39 -18.37 15.84
CA LYS A 876 34.21 -18.97 14.51
C LYS A 876 32.90 -19.76 14.44
N PRO A 877 32.14 -19.67 13.34
CA PRO A 877 30.99 -20.53 13.09
C PRO A 877 31.35 -22.01 13.29
N ALA A 878 30.51 -22.72 14.02
CA ALA A 878 30.66 -24.14 14.26
C ALA A 878 29.28 -24.80 14.28
N SER A 879 29.22 -26.13 14.22
CA SER A 879 27.98 -26.87 14.46
C SER A 879 27.63 -26.86 15.95
N ILE A 880 26.34 -26.94 16.31
CA ILE A 880 25.85 -26.96 17.71
C ILE A 880 26.48 -28.07 18.57
N VAL A 881 26.91 -29.17 17.96
CA VAL A 881 27.61 -30.27 18.67
C VAL A 881 29.05 -29.93 19.04
N ASN A 882 29.62 -28.87 18.44
CA ASN A 882 30.97 -28.43 18.72
C ASN A 882 31.01 -27.57 19.99
N ALA A 883 31.95 -27.84 20.89
CA ALA A 883 32.15 -27.06 22.11
C ALA A 883 32.41 -25.56 21.85
N LYS A 884 32.99 -25.21 20.69
CA LYS A 884 33.28 -23.82 20.29
C LYS A 884 32.09 -23.10 19.65
N HIS A 885 30.93 -23.76 19.52
CA HIS A 885 29.70 -23.11 19.07
C HIS A 885 29.34 -21.94 19.99
N TYR A 886 28.90 -20.81 19.44
CA TYR A 886 28.64 -19.57 20.19
C TYR A 886 27.72 -19.76 21.42
N VAL A 887 26.69 -20.61 21.33
CA VAL A 887 25.83 -20.98 22.48
C VAL A 887 26.59 -21.77 23.55
N ASN A 888 27.41 -22.74 23.15
CA ASN A 888 28.18 -23.57 24.09
C ASN A 888 29.29 -22.75 24.73
N GLU A 889 29.89 -21.83 23.99
CA GLU A 889 30.89 -20.90 24.48
C GLU A 889 30.28 -19.88 25.45
N ALA A 890 29.10 -19.32 25.17
CA ALA A 890 28.36 -18.48 26.12
C ALA A 890 28.07 -19.23 27.43
N LYS A 891 27.62 -20.49 27.34
CA LYS A 891 27.39 -21.35 28.52
C LYS A 891 28.67 -21.63 29.30
N ARG A 892 29.79 -21.86 28.61
CA ARG A 892 31.11 -22.05 29.24
C ARG A 892 31.59 -20.77 29.91
N LEU A 893 31.44 -19.63 29.25
CA LEU A 893 31.83 -18.32 29.76
C LEU A 893 31.03 -17.97 31.03
N ALA A 894 29.71 -18.17 31.02
CA ALA A 894 28.86 -17.95 32.19
C ALA A 894 29.28 -18.77 33.42
N ARG A 895 29.75 -20.01 33.22
CA ARG A 895 30.28 -20.83 34.32
C ARG A 895 31.61 -20.32 34.88
N ASN A 896 32.40 -19.64 34.05
CA ASN A 896 33.74 -19.17 34.39
C ASN A 896 33.75 -17.68 34.82
N THR A 897 32.67 -16.95 34.59
CA THR A 897 32.50 -15.57 35.03
C THR A 897 31.84 -15.55 36.41
N GLU A 898 32.49 -14.91 37.38
CA GLU A 898 31.91 -14.70 38.70
C GLU A 898 30.60 -13.89 38.58
N GLY A 899 29.52 -14.40 39.18
CA GLY A 899 28.18 -13.81 39.02
C GLY A 899 27.59 -13.94 37.60
N GLY A 900 28.15 -14.81 36.76
CA GLY A 900 27.71 -15.08 35.39
C GLY A 900 26.40 -15.88 35.34
N PHE A 901 25.42 -15.36 34.59
CA PHE A 901 24.14 -15.99 34.35
C PHE A 901 23.93 -16.24 32.86
N PHE A 902 23.82 -17.51 32.48
CA PHE A 902 23.51 -17.91 31.11
C PHE A 902 22.00 -17.87 30.87
N THR A 903 21.53 -17.03 29.94
CA THR A 903 20.08 -16.79 29.78
C THR A 903 19.35 -17.95 29.11
N ASP A 904 20.02 -18.61 28.15
CA ASP A 904 19.59 -19.83 27.46
C ASP A 904 18.20 -19.70 26.83
N GLN A 905 18.01 -18.74 25.91
CA GLN A 905 16.69 -18.40 25.35
C GLN A 905 15.92 -19.59 24.73
N PHE A 906 16.64 -20.64 24.32
CA PHE A 906 16.06 -21.83 23.71
C PHE A 906 15.49 -22.78 24.77
N GLU A 907 16.23 -23.01 25.86
CA GLU A 907 15.89 -24.02 26.87
C GLU A 907 15.24 -23.43 28.13
N ASN A 908 15.31 -22.13 28.34
CA ASN A 908 14.72 -21.44 29.47
C ASN A 908 13.22 -21.18 29.24
N THR A 909 12.37 -21.79 30.06
CA THR A 909 10.91 -21.72 29.94
C THR A 909 10.32 -20.37 30.34
N SER A 910 11.10 -19.48 30.98
CA SER A 910 10.67 -18.10 31.23
C SER A 910 10.34 -17.33 29.94
N ASN A 911 10.88 -17.80 28.80
CA ASN A 911 10.49 -17.34 27.47
C ASN A 911 9.01 -17.69 27.15
N PHE A 912 8.61 -18.95 27.31
CA PHE A 912 7.19 -19.38 27.24
C PHE A 912 6.33 -18.59 28.24
N ASP A 913 6.76 -18.50 29.50
CA ASP A 913 5.99 -17.87 30.57
C ASP A 913 5.74 -16.38 30.31
N SER A 914 6.72 -15.67 29.74
CA SER A 914 6.54 -14.27 29.32
C SER A 914 5.34 -14.08 28.40
N HIS A 915 5.20 -14.94 27.38
CA HIS A 915 4.14 -14.82 26.40
C HIS A 915 2.81 -15.35 26.91
N TYR A 916 2.84 -16.39 27.74
CA TYR A 916 1.65 -16.91 28.42
C TYR A 916 1.04 -15.91 29.41
N THR A 917 1.88 -15.19 30.17
CA THR A 917 1.42 -14.24 31.19
C THR A 917 1.18 -12.82 30.65
N THR A 918 1.66 -12.48 29.45
CA THR A 918 1.49 -11.14 28.86
C THR A 918 0.87 -11.16 27.47
N THR A 919 1.56 -11.67 26.45
CA THR A 919 1.13 -11.57 25.05
C THR A 919 -0.24 -12.22 24.80
N GLY A 920 -0.49 -13.44 25.30
CA GLY A 920 -1.78 -14.11 25.22
C GLY A 920 -2.93 -13.32 25.87
N PRO A 921 -2.82 -12.94 27.15
CA PRO A 921 -3.81 -12.11 27.84
C PRO A 921 -4.07 -10.76 27.16
N GLU A 922 -3.01 -10.14 26.63
CA GLU A 922 -3.14 -8.89 25.88
C GLU A 922 -3.98 -9.08 24.62
N ILE A 923 -3.69 -10.10 23.81
CA ILE A 923 -4.46 -10.43 22.59
C ILE A 923 -5.92 -10.73 22.95
N TRP A 924 -6.16 -11.58 23.96
CA TRP A 924 -7.50 -11.94 24.40
C TRP A 924 -8.31 -10.71 24.84
N ARG A 925 -7.70 -9.84 25.63
CA ARG A 925 -8.33 -8.57 26.07
C ARG A 925 -8.58 -7.62 24.91
N GLN A 926 -7.61 -7.45 24.00
CA GLN A 926 -7.69 -6.49 22.88
C GLN A 926 -8.72 -6.91 21.82
N THR A 927 -9.02 -8.21 21.74
CA THR A 927 -10.04 -8.77 20.84
C THR A 927 -11.39 -8.98 21.52
N ASN A 928 -11.53 -8.62 22.81
CA ASN A 928 -12.69 -8.92 23.64
C ASN A 928 -13.06 -10.42 23.63
N GLY A 929 -12.07 -11.30 23.53
CA GLY A 929 -12.23 -12.76 23.48
C GLY A 929 -12.64 -13.32 22.12
N ILE A 930 -12.69 -12.50 21.07
CA ILE A 930 -13.07 -12.93 19.71
C ILE A 930 -11.80 -13.24 18.90
N VAL A 931 -11.35 -14.50 18.97
CA VAL A 931 -10.20 -15.01 18.20
C VAL A 931 -10.55 -16.41 17.70
N ASP A 932 -10.54 -16.61 16.38
CA ASP A 932 -10.80 -17.90 15.75
C ASP A 932 -9.50 -18.63 15.40
N ALA A 933 -8.47 -17.87 14.99
CA ALA A 933 -7.14 -18.43 14.77
C ALA A 933 -6.00 -17.54 15.25
N PHE A 934 -4.90 -18.18 15.63
CA PHE A 934 -3.63 -17.55 15.94
C PHE A 934 -2.52 -18.13 15.05
N VAL A 935 -1.76 -17.25 14.38
CA VAL A 935 -0.69 -17.63 13.46
C VAL A 935 0.64 -17.05 13.94
N MET A 936 1.68 -17.88 14.03
CA MET A 936 2.99 -17.42 14.46
C MET A 936 4.11 -18.35 13.99
N ALA A 937 5.24 -17.76 13.61
CA ALA A 937 6.46 -18.47 13.31
C ALA A 937 7.25 -18.84 14.57
N ALA A 938 8.08 -19.87 14.46
CA ALA A 938 8.89 -20.34 15.59
C ALA A 938 10.38 -20.29 15.27
N GLY A 939 11.14 -19.56 16.11
CA GLY A 939 12.57 -19.76 16.29
C GLY A 939 12.82 -20.56 17.58
N THR A 940 12.82 -19.88 18.73
CA THR A 940 12.87 -20.54 20.05
C THR A 940 11.57 -21.26 20.40
N GLY A 941 10.44 -20.89 19.78
CA GLY A 941 9.12 -21.44 20.05
C GLY A 941 8.35 -20.81 21.22
N GLY A 942 8.97 -19.94 22.03
CA GLY A 942 8.32 -19.40 23.23
C GLY A 942 7.08 -18.55 22.95
N THR A 943 7.09 -17.73 21.90
CA THR A 943 5.95 -16.87 21.55
C THR A 943 4.73 -17.66 21.12
N ILE A 944 4.87 -18.59 20.16
CA ILE A 944 3.77 -19.45 19.74
C ILE A 944 3.29 -20.32 20.90
N ALA A 945 4.22 -20.86 21.70
CA ALA A 945 3.87 -21.77 22.78
C ALA A 945 3.09 -21.07 23.90
N GLY A 946 3.60 -19.96 24.44
CA GLY A 946 2.94 -19.25 25.54
C GLY A 946 1.60 -18.65 25.13
N THR A 947 1.54 -18.05 23.93
CA THR A 947 0.30 -17.45 23.42
C THR A 947 -0.76 -18.51 23.10
N SER A 948 -0.39 -19.61 22.43
CA SER A 948 -1.32 -20.70 22.11
C SER A 948 -1.88 -21.39 23.35
N ALA A 949 -1.03 -21.65 24.35
CA ALA A 949 -1.46 -22.26 25.61
C ALA A 949 -2.50 -21.38 26.31
N TYR A 950 -2.25 -20.08 26.46
CA TYR A 950 -3.20 -19.17 27.08
C TYR A 950 -4.51 -19.07 26.29
N LEU A 951 -4.44 -18.87 24.97
CA LEU A 951 -5.65 -18.73 24.14
C LEU A 951 -6.51 -19.99 24.16
N LYS A 952 -5.92 -21.18 24.09
CA LYS A 952 -6.67 -22.44 24.15
C LYS A 952 -7.23 -22.75 25.53
N GLU A 953 -6.63 -22.24 26.61
CA GLU A 953 -7.24 -22.29 27.94
C GLU A 953 -8.49 -21.42 28.04
N GLN A 954 -8.50 -20.26 27.38
CA GLN A 954 -9.69 -19.38 27.35
C GLN A 954 -10.77 -19.92 26.41
N ASN A 955 -10.38 -20.39 25.23
CA ASN A 955 -11.26 -21.02 24.25
C ASN A 955 -10.53 -22.16 23.51
N PRO A 956 -10.85 -23.43 23.78
CA PRO A 956 -10.16 -24.57 23.17
C PRO A 956 -10.37 -24.68 21.65
N ASN A 957 -11.38 -23.98 21.10
CA ASN A 957 -11.69 -23.97 19.68
C ASN A 957 -10.78 -23.06 18.85
N VAL A 958 -9.96 -22.20 19.47
CA VAL A 958 -9.00 -21.38 18.72
C VAL A 958 -8.03 -22.28 17.97
N GLN A 959 -7.93 -22.07 16.65
CA GLN A 959 -6.99 -22.79 15.80
C GLN A 959 -5.62 -22.12 15.80
N VAL A 960 -4.56 -22.88 15.99
CA VAL A 960 -3.19 -22.38 16.08
C VAL A 960 -2.38 -22.94 14.93
N PHE A 961 -1.83 -22.04 14.11
CA PHE A 961 -1.04 -22.37 12.93
C PHE A 961 0.42 -21.95 13.08
N LEU A 962 1.33 -22.89 12.85
CA LEU A 962 2.76 -22.59 12.70
C LEU A 962 3.04 -22.05 11.29
N ALA A 963 3.71 -20.91 11.20
CA ALA A 963 4.30 -20.42 9.96
C ALA A 963 5.79 -20.81 9.92
N ASP A 964 6.23 -21.56 8.91
CA ASP A 964 7.60 -22.11 8.87
C ASP A 964 8.31 -21.75 7.56
N PRO A 965 9.55 -21.23 7.59
CA PRO A 965 10.33 -20.93 6.40
C PRO A 965 10.89 -22.20 5.74
N PRO A 966 11.41 -22.11 4.51
CA PRO A 966 12.07 -23.23 3.87
C PRO A 966 13.35 -23.63 4.63
N GLY A 967 13.69 -24.91 4.61
CA GLY A 967 14.87 -25.43 5.31
C GLY A 967 14.67 -25.76 6.79
N SER A 968 13.62 -25.23 7.44
CA SER A 968 13.23 -25.60 8.81
C SER A 968 12.55 -26.98 8.87
N SER A 969 12.76 -27.70 9.98
CA SER A 969 12.14 -29.01 10.20
C SER A 969 10.83 -28.96 11.00
N LEU A 970 10.44 -27.78 11.51
CA LEU A 970 9.28 -27.64 12.40
C LEU A 970 7.94 -27.89 11.70
N TYR A 971 7.78 -27.52 10.43
CA TYR A 971 6.58 -27.81 9.66
C TYR A 971 6.30 -29.31 9.59
N ASN A 972 7.32 -30.10 9.22
CA ASN A 972 7.17 -31.56 9.11
C ASN A 972 6.98 -32.18 10.49
N LYS A 973 7.53 -31.56 11.54
CA LYS A 973 7.25 -31.97 12.92
C LYS A 973 5.78 -31.76 13.27
N VAL A 974 5.16 -30.65 12.89
CA VAL A 974 3.73 -30.41 13.16
C VAL A 974 2.84 -31.30 12.29
N ARG A 975 3.10 -31.38 10.98
CA ARG A 975 2.25 -32.08 10.00
C ARG A 975 2.36 -33.60 10.03
N SER A 976 3.56 -34.12 10.24
CA SER A 976 3.88 -35.54 10.07
C SER A 976 4.58 -36.14 11.29
N ASN A 977 4.74 -35.36 12.37
CA ASN A 977 5.48 -35.74 13.57
C ASN A 977 6.95 -36.11 13.31
N VAL A 978 7.51 -35.64 12.19
CA VAL A 978 8.88 -35.94 11.72
C VAL A 978 9.72 -34.67 11.73
N CYS A 979 10.77 -34.64 12.54
CA CYS A 979 11.69 -33.48 12.64
C CYS A 979 12.81 -33.58 11.58
N TYR A 980 12.43 -33.52 10.30
CA TYR A 980 13.35 -33.62 9.17
C TYR A 980 12.79 -32.86 7.97
N ALA A 981 13.62 -32.12 7.23
CA ALA A 981 13.23 -31.49 5.96
C ALA A 981 13.87 -32.22 4.76
N PRO A 982 13.13 -32.55 3.67
CA PRO A 982 13.69 -33.22 2.48
C PRO A 982 14.88 -32.49 1.85
N GLN A 983 14.91 -31.16 1.97
CA GLN A 983 16.03 -30.30 1.59
C GLN A 983 17.34 -30.68 2.33
N GLN A 984 17.29 -31.55 3.35
CA GLN A 984 18.41 -32.02 4.16
C GLN A 984 18.86 -33.48 3.85
N ALA A 985 18.40 -34.13 2.75
CA ALA A 985 18.70 -35.54 2.36
C ALA A 985 20.13 -35.88 1.88
N GLU A 986 21.05 -36.40 2.72
CA GLU A 986 22.53 -36.49 2.51
C GLU A 986 23.07 -36.59 1.06
N THR A 987 23.62 -35.47 0.53
CA THR A 987 24.53 -35.45 -0.64
C THR A 987 25.77 -34.59 -0.33
N LYS A 988 26.79 -35.23 0.27
CA LYS A 988 28.24 -34.88 0.29
C LYS A 988 28.74 -33.44 0.65
N VAL A 989 28.20 -32.66 1.60
CA VAL A 989 28.86 -31.38 2.03
C VAL A 989 28.66 -31.00 3.52
N ARG A 990 29.63 -30.26 4.09
CA ARG A 990 29.84 -29.87 5.52
C ARG A 990 29.04 -28.65 6.07
N ARG A 991 27.96 -28.17 5.43
CA ARG A 991 27.12 -27.05 5.94
C ARG A 991 25.62 -27.39 5.89
N HIS A 992 24.81 -26.73 6.74
CA HIS A 992 23.34 -26.78 6.66
C HIS A 992 22.89 -26.41 5.25
N ARG A 993 21.93 -27.16 4.72
CA ARG A 993 21.74 -27.31 3.28
C ARG A 993 20.82 -26.31 2.61
N TYR A 994 20.18 -25.43 3.38
CA TYR A 994 19.22 -24.49 2.85
C TYR A 994 19.20 -23.27 3.78
N ASP A 995 19.83 -22.18 3.34
CA ASP A 995 19.69 -20.89 3.99
C ASP A 995 18.37 -20.23 3.53
N THR A 996 17.72 -19.48 4.41
CA THR A 996 16.48 -18.74 4.15
C THR A 996 16.71 -17.25 4.45
N ILE A 997 16.00 -16.38 3.73
CA ILE A 997 16.07 -14.94 3.97
C ILE A 997 15.34 -14.53 5.28
N ALA A 998 14.54 -15.45 5.83
CA ALA A 998 13.84 -15.26 7.10
C ALA A 998 14.83 -15.28 8.27
N GLU A 999 14.98 -14.15 8.97
CA GLU A 999 15.86 -14.06 10.14
C GLU A 999 15.08 -14.31 11.44
N GLY A 1000 15.68 -15.07 12.36
CA GLY A 1000 15.15 -15.26 13.72
C GLY A 1000 14.02 -16.30 13.87
N VAL A 1001 13.72 -17.04 12.80
CA VAL A 1001 12.71 -18.11 12.73
C VAL A 1001 13.26 -19.31 11.96
N GLY A 1002 12.66 -20.49 12.14
CA GLY A 1002 13.10 -21.74 11.54
C GLY A 1002 14.28 -22.37 12.30
N ILE A 1003 14.16 -23.65 12.68
CA ILE A 1003 15.22 -24.38 13.36
C ILE A 1003 15.08 -25.89 13.16
N ASP A 1004 16.22 -26.59 13.18
CA ASP A 1004 16.29 -28.03 12.96
C ASP A 1004 16.20 -28.89 14.22
N ARG A 1005 15.77 -28.30 15.35
CA ARG A 1005 15.65 -29.01 16.63
C ARG A 1005 14.44 -28.56 17.43
N LEU A 1006 13.99 -29.44 18.31
CA LEU A 1006 12.92 -29.14 19.25
C LEU A 1006 13.50 -28.52 20.52
N THR A 1007 13.08 -27.30 20.82
CA THR A 1007 13.42 -26.59 22.06
C THR A 1007 12.41 -26.93 23.15
N LYS A 1008 12.77 -26.78 24.42
CA LYS A 1008 11.82 -26.95 25.54
C LYS A 1008 10.61 -26.03 25.43
N ASN A 1009 10.82 -24.80 24.97
CA ASN A 1009 9.74 -23.83 24.75
C ASN A 1009 8.76 -24.31 23.68
N PHE A 1010 9.24 -24.76 22.51
CA PHE A 1010 8.38 -25.22 21.43
C PHE A 1010 7.57 -26.46 21.80
N MET A 1011 8.14 -27.36 22.62
CA MET A 1011 7.45 -28.58 23.09
C MET A 1011 6.20 -28.29 23.94
N LEU A 1012 6.07 -27.08 24.49
CA LEU A 1012 4.88 -26.65 25.23
C LEU A 1012 3.78 -26.08 24.32
N ALA A 1013 4.05 -25.88 23.03
CA ALA A 1013 3.11 -25.26 22.11
C ALA A 1013 1.89 -26.16 21.83
N LYS A 1014 0.73 -25.52 21.71
CA LYS A 1014 -0.53 -26.18 21.35
C LYS A 1014 -0.89 -25.79 19.92
N ILE A 1015 -0.32 -26.52 18.96
CA ILE A 1015 -0.40 -26.23 17.51
C ILE A 1015 -1.33 -27.24 16.85
N ASP A 1016 -2.26 -26.77 16.02
CA ASP A 1016 -3.21 -27.62 15.31
C ASP A 1016 -2.74 -27.96 13.89
N ASP A 1017 -2.06 -27.04 13.21
CA ASP A 1017 -1.58 -27.23 11.83
C ASP A 1017 -0.40 -26.28 11.50
N ALA A 1018 0.19 -26.40 10.32
CA ALA A 1018 1.30 -25.58 9.85
C ALA A 1018 1.21 -25.21 8.35
N PHE A 1019 1.84 -24.09 8.00
CA PHE A 1019 2.03 -23.57 6.64
C PHE A 1019 3.51 -23.35 6.33
N LYS A 1020 3.97 -23.79 5.15
CA LYS A 1020 5.31 -23.46 4.62
C LYS A 1020 5.25 -22.18 3.82
N VAL A 1021 6.08 -21.20 4.11
CA VAL A 1021 6.15 -19.94 3.36
C VAL A 1021 7.47 -19.87 2.62
N THR A 1022 7.47 -19.52 1.34
CA THR A 1022 8.70 -19.41 0.53
C THR A 1022 9.38 -18.05 0.71
N ASP A 1023 10.70 -17.97 0.48
CA ASP A 1023 11.44 -16.71 0.63
C ASP A 1023 10.89 -15.59 -0.27
N GLN A 1024 10.47 -15.93 -1.50
CA GLN A 1024 9.82 -14.98 -2.41
C GLN A 1024 8.54 -14.42 -1.81
N GLU A 1025 7.65 -15.26 -1.27
CA GLU A 1025 6.40 -14.80 -0.65
C GLU A 1025 6.65 -13.88 0.56
N ILE A 1026 7.74 -14.11 1.30
CA ILE A 1026 8.13 -13.25 2.44
C ILE A 1026 8.50 -11.85 1.93
N VAL A 1027 9.33 -11.78 0.88
CA VAL A 1027 9.74 -10.52 0.26
C VAL A 1027 8.50 -9.79 -0.26
N GLU A 1028 7.69 -10.43 -1.09
CA GLU A 1028 6.48 -9.84 -1.69
C GLU A 1028 5.51 -9.32 -0.62
N MET A 1029 5.21 -10.12 0.40
CA MET A 1029 4.31 -9.71 1.48
C MET A 1029 4.85 -8.51 2.25
N SER A 1030 6.15 -8.45 2.50
CA SER A 1030 6.75 -7.29 3.18
C SER A 1030 6.63 -6.00 2.36
N ARG A 1031 6.80 -6.09 1.04
CA ARG A 1031 6.65 -4.94 0.12
C ARG A 1031 5.19 -4.52 0.01
N PHE A 1032 4.28 -5.50 -0.09
CA PHE A 1032 2.84 -5.26 -0.08
C PHE A 1032 2.39 -4.52 1.19
N LEU A 1033 2.80 -4.97 2.39
CA LEU A 1033 2.43 -4.32 3.65
C LEU A 1033 2.96 -2.87 3.75
N LEU A 1034 4.16 -2.60 3.23
CA LEU A 1034 4.68 -1.25 3.18
C LEU A 1034 3.88 -0.36 2.20
N ARG A 1035 3.59 -0.88 1.01
CA ARG A 1035 2.89 -0.13 -0.05
C ARG A 1035 1.42 0.15 0.28
N GLU A 1036 0.70 -0.87 0.74
CA GLU A 1036 -0.75 -0.79 0.96
C GLU A 1036 -1.13 -0.30 2.36
N GLU A 1037 -0.29 -0.54 3.37
CA GLU A 1037 -0.61 -0.21 4.76
C GLU A 1037 0.39 0.72 5.46
N GLY A 1038 1.51 1.05 4.81
CA GLY A 1038 2.58 1.84 5.45
C GLY A 1038 3.31 1.11 6.58
N ILE A 1039 3.19 -0.22 6.66
CA ILE A 1039 3.74 -1.03 7.76
C ILE A 1039 5.13 -1.56 7.38
N PHE A 1040 6.16 -0.98 7.97
CA PHE A 1040 7.56 -1.31 7.67
C PHE A 1040 8.15 -2.39 8.59
N VAL A 1041 8.17 -3.64 8.12
CA VAL A 1041 8.43 -4.84 8.94
C VAL A 1041 9.62 -5.68 8.48
N GLY A 1042 10.16 -6.50 9.38
CA GLY A 1042 11.19 -7.50 9.07
C GLY A 1042 10.64 -8.78 8.40
N SER A 1043 11.56 -9.67 8.01
CA SER A 1043 11.23 -10.88 7.25
C SER A 1043 10.31 -11.86 8.00
N SER A 1044 10.52 -12.06 9.30
CA SER A 1044 9.65 -12.93 10.12
C SER A 1044 8.19 -12.45 10.19
N SER A 1045 7.96 -11.14 10.16
CA SER A 1045 6.61 -10.55 10.12
C SER A 1045 5.95 -10.78 8.76
N GLY A 1046 6.68 -10.64 7.65
CA GLY A 1046 6.17 -10.96 6.31
C GLY A 1046 5.73 -12.42 6.20
N LEU A 1047 6.55 -13.34 6.71
CA LEU A 1047 6.24 -14.77 6.80
C LEU A 1047 4.95 -15.04 7.59
N ASN A 1048 4.79 -14.39 8.74
CA ASN A 1048 3.61 -14.48 9.60
C ASN A 1048 2.33 -13.99 8.89
N CYS A 1049 2.42 -12.92 8.10
CA CYS A 1049 1.28 -12.38 7.36
C CYS A 1049 0.86 -13.27 6.19
N VAL A 1050 1.80 -13.88 5.46
CA VAL A 1050 1.48 -14.87 4.42
C VAL A 1050 0.69 -16.05 5.02
N ALA A 1051 1.18 -16.59 6.13
CA ALA A 1051 0.49 -17.67 6.82
C ALA A 1051 -0.87 -17.25 7.39
N ALA A 1052 -1.03 -15.99 7.83
CA ALA A 1052 -2.31 -15.45 8.28
C ALA A 1052 -3.34 -15.39 7.15
N VAL A 1053 -2.95 -14.96 5.94
CA VAL A 1053 -3.82 -14.99 4.76
C VAL A 1053 -4.23 -16.42 4.40
N ARG A 1054 -3.32 -17.38 4.48
CA ARG A 1054 -3.65 -18.80 4.25
C ARG A 1054 -4.58 -19.38 5.31
N ALA A 1055 -4.39 -19.02 6.59
CA ALA A 1055 -5.31 -19.38 7.66
C ALA A 1055 -6.71 -18.78 7.43
N ALA A 1056 -6.78 -17.50 7.04
CA ALA A 1056 -8.02 -16.81 6.69
C ALA A 1056 -8.74 -17.48 5.51
N ARG A 1057 -8.01 -17.82 4.42
CA ARG A 1057 -8.57 -18.56 3.28
C ARG A 1057 -9.06 -19.97 3.68
N LYS A 1058 -8.36 -20.64 4.61
CA LYS A 1058 -8.75 -21.96 5.11
C LYS A 1058 -10.02 -21.92 5.97
N LEU A 1059 -10.20 -20.89 6.79
CA LEU A 1059 -11.37 -20.72 7.65
C LEU A 1059 -12.58 -20.11 6.93
N GLY A 1060 -12.33 -19.27 5.92
CA GLY A 1060 -13.35 -18.54 5.17
C GLY A 1060 -13.79 -17.23 5.84
N PRO A 1061 -14.51 -16.36 5.12
CA PRO A 1061 -14.89 -15.02 5.57
C PRO A 1061 -15.64 -14.99 6.92
N GLY A 1062 -15.51 -13.88 7.65
CA GLY A 1062 -16.18 -13.64 8.93
C GLY A 1062 -15.40 -14.08 10.18
N HIS A 1063 -14.29 -14.81 10.03
CA HIS A 1063 -13.44 -15.21 11.15
C HIS A 1063 -12.41 -14.13 11.52
N THR A 1064 -11.94 -14.15 12.77
CA THR A 1064 -10.88 -13.28 13.30
C THR A 1064 -9.58 -14.05 13.45
N ILE A 1065 -8.55 -13.64 12.70
CA ILE A 1065 -7.22 -14.25 12.68
C ILE A 1065 -6.24 -13.26 13.31
N VAL A 1066 -5.49 -13.71 14.31
CA VAL A 1066 -4.46 -12.90 14.96
C VAL A 1066 -3.07 -13.43 14.58
N THR A 1067 -2.17 -12.54 14.17
CA THR A 1067 -0.75 -12.83 13.91
C THR A 1067 0.16 -11.86 14.65
N VAL A 1068 1.48 -11.96 14.50
CA VAL A 1068 2.46 -11.10 15.20
C VAL A 1068 3.45 -10.46 14.24
N LEU A 1069 3.66 -9.14 14.36
CA LEU A 1069 4.73 -8.42 13.68
C LEU A 1069 5.92 -8.30 14.61
N CYS A 1070 6.93 -9.17 14.41
CA CYS A 1070 7.99 -9.43 15.37
C CYS A 1070 8.99 -8.28 15.54
N ASP A 1071 9.41 -7.65 14.44
CA ASP A 1071 10.41 -6.59 14.38
C ASP A 1071 10.23 -5.68 13.15
N SER A 1072 10.88 -4.51 13.19
CA SER A 1072 10.79 -3.47 12.15
C SER A 1072 11.77 -3.73 11.00
N GLY A 1073 11.38 -3.31 9.80
CA GLY A 1073 12.23 -3.33 8.60
C GLY A 1073 13.53 -2.52 8.74
N GLN A 1074 13.59 -1.56 9.68
CA GLN A 1074 14.79 -0.75 9.93
C GLN A 1074 16.03 -1.59 10.28
N ARG A 1075 15.83 -2.73 10.95
CA ARG A 1075 16.91 -3.65 11.35
C ARG A 1075 17.51 -4.45 10.19
N HIS A 1076 16.87 -4.37 9.03
CA HIS A 1076 17.05 -5.25 7.89
C HIS A 1076 17.41 -4.48 6.61
N LEU A 1077 17.69 -3.17 6.72
CA LEU A 1077 17.93 -2.25 5.60
C LEU A 1077 19.08 -2.69 4.68
N THR A 1078 20.16 -3.22 5.24
CA THR A 1078 21.34 -3.62 4.45
C THR A 1078 21.24 -5.02 3.86
N LYS A 1079 20.23 -5.80 4.28
CA LYS A 1079 20.01 -7.19 3.84
C LYS A 1079 18.62 -7.38 3.22
N PHE A 1080 17.63 -7.82 3.99
CA PHE A 1080 16.28 -8.17 3.49
C PHE A 1080 15.54 -7.00 2.80
N TRP A 1081 15.86 -5.75 3.15
CA TRP A 1081 15.33 -4.56 2.49
C TRP A 1081 16.28 -3.95 1.44
N ASN A 1082 17.48 -4.50 1.26
CA ASN A 1082 18.41 -4.10 0.22
C ASN A 1082 18.12 -4.90 -1.06
N GLU A 1083 17.59 -4.23 -2.08
CA GLU A 1083 17.22 -4.86 -3.36
C GLU A 1083 18.41 -5.49 -4.10
N GLU A 1084 19.58 -4.87 -4.03
CA GLU A 1084 20.81 -5.42 -4.63
C GLU A 1084 21.22 -6.71 -3.92
N HIS A 1085 21.22 -6.71 -2.59
CA HIS A 1085 21.56 -7.89 -1.79
C HIS A 1085 20.60 -9.06 -2.03
N ILE A 1086 19.28 -8.81 -2.07
CA ILE A 1086 18.30 -9.90 -2.32
C ILE A 1086 18.37 -10.42 -3.76
N ARG A 1087 18.71 -9.57 -4.73
CA ARG A 1087 18.87 -9.99 -6.14
C ARG A 1087 20.16 -10.79 -6.33
N GLU A 1088 21.27 -10.35 -5.77
CA GLU A 1088 22.58 -10.98 -5.95
C GLU A 1088 22.75 -12.26 -5.12
N ASP A 1089 22.47 -12.18 -3.83
CA ASP A 1089 22.76 -13.29 -2.90
C ASP A 1089 21.62 -14.32 -2.83
N TRP A 1090 20.38 -13.88 -3.08
CA TRP A 1090 19.18 -14.73 -2.94
C TRP A 1090 18.44 -14.99 -4.26
N LYS A 1091 18.76 -14.24 -5.33
CA LYS A 1091 18.06 -14.31 -6.63
C LYS A 1091 16.54 -14.08 -6.52
N LEU A 1092 16.14 -13.17 -5.63
CA LEU A 1092 14.76 -12.77 -5.41
C LEU A 1092 14.53 -11.35 -5.91
N GLU A 1093 13.37 -11.09 -6.50
CA GLU A 1093 12.96 -9.76 -6.94
C GLU A 1093 11.50 -9.50 -6.55
N PRO A 1094 11.16 -8.36 -5.95
CA PRO A 1094 9.77 -8.02 -5.64
C PRO A 1094 9.04 -7.61 -6.92
N MET A 1095 8.21 -8.50 -7.45
CA MET A 1095 7.53 -8.34 -8.74
C MET A 1095 6.03 -8.14 -8.59
N ALA A 1096 5.43 -8.49 -7.45
CA ALA A 1096 3.99 -8.49 -7.29
C ALA A 1096 3.40 -7.09 -7.04
N THR A 1097 2.32 -6.81 -7.76
CA THR A 1097 1.57 -5.55 -7.66
C THR A 1097 0.41 -5.64 -6.69
N HIS A 1098 -0.18 -6.83 -6.50
CA HIS A 1098 -1.13 -7.13 -5.44
C HIS A 1098 -0.84 -8.51 -4.81
N LEU A 1099 -1.86 -9.20 -4.28
CA LEU A 1099 -1.72 -10.50 -3.61
C LEU A 1099 -1.67 -11.69 -4.59
N GLU A 1100 -1.49 -11.47 -5.90
CA GLU A 1100 -1.44 -12.55 -6.90
C GLU A 1100 -0.34 -13.60 -6.63
N PHE A 1101 0.73 -13.22 -5.93
CA PHE A 1101 1.80 -14.13 -5.51
C PHE A 1101 1.31 -15.23 -4.55
N LEU A 1102 0.14 -15.06 -3.93
CA LEU A 1102 -0.49 -16.06 -3.07
C LEU A 1102 -1.45 -16.99 -3.81
N ASP A 1103 -1.80 -16.68 -5.07
CA ASP A 1103 -2.82 -17.41 -5.84
C ASP A 1103 -2.23 -18.57 -6.67
N GLY A 1104 -0.91 -18.56 -6.89
CA GLY A 1104 -0.17 -19.65 -7.54
C GLY A 1104 0.23 -20.82 -6.63
N ALA A 1105 -0.02 -20.72 -5.31
CA ALA A 1105 0.45 -21.70 -4.32
C ALA A 1105 -0.71 -22.52 -3.74
N THR A 1106 -1.44 -23.28 -4.57
CA THR A 1106 -2.27 -24.41 -4.11
C THR A 1106 -1.39 -25.61 -3.74
N GLY A 1107 -0.35 -25.39 -2.94
CA GLY A 1107 0.56 -26.43 -2.42
C GLY A 1107 -0.09 -27.33 -1.37
N GLN A 1108 -1.27 -27.89 -1.67
CA GLN A 1108 -1.63 -29.23 -1.21
C GLN A 1108 -1.08 -30.22 -2.27
N PRO A 1109 -0.62 -31.41 -1.85
CA PRO A 1109 0.12 -32.33 -2.72
C PRO A 1109 -0.58 -32.64 -4.04
#